data_AF-A0A4Y2KBT8-F1
#
_entry.id   AF-A0A4Y2KBT8-F1
#
_cell.length_a   1.000
_cell.length_b   1.000
_cell.length_c   1.000
_cell.angle_alpha   90.00
_cell.angle_beta   90.00
_cell.angle_gamma   90.00
#
_symmetry.space_group_name_H-M   'P 1'
#
loop_
_entity.id
_entity.type
_entity.pdbx_description
1 polymer ?
#
loop_
_entity_poly.entity_id
_entity_poly.type
_entity_poly.pdbx_seq_one_letter_code
_entity_poly.pdbx_strand_id
1 'polypeptide(L)'
;MYNPKRRRGLSPKLQQNWEGPYTVVKKLNDVVCRAQRLHTAKPKCISNKDQNIQELHEKISSLHNLNLSKDKTIRNLEIQFEERLAQAAERTSELESRKHALDLELERVSKRENSLIAENREINNKFVELEKNHAMLVLELKNLQKKLDEEAAAHRKDLDSLTADKKRLLSSTEEANLEALQALQIKLNEEKTQRHKLEQMAVSKEREVSMLTVEQRQLKLQFQKLESEYMKEVEKVKALSQDYEEECQKRSNLQSDINSHLSEISKLKTKEKQLLQEINNLQESKKSLEDELNKMKMMKSMDDLQMKELEDQLEAETYFSTLYKTQVKELKEEVEEKHQLIIDFESERSNMYHQLQLAVARADSESLARSIAEETIADLEKEKTMRELELKDMLSRHRTELSNKDATISNLKDKENDYKKTIELLTREKEELNAMVITLQEELKNLRNESANVDDQIQQLNKQIQQERLLKLQAVNKLAEVMNRKDWSGKKNKSSATFELRKKEKECRKIQQELTLEKEKYNQMIARFNKELSEMQALLYDESQAKLKIQMELDSKDSEIEQLQHKLALVNSENASFSSGIEDNDDGFPEMRLEGWLSIPSKQNIKRHGWKKLYVVVSSRKIIFYNNEADKLNADPVIILNLSKLFHVRPVTQGDVIRAEVKDIPRIFQLLYAGEGESRKPGDSSHLEMSLPKDTMQLGALEHKGHDFVSINFHMPTACEVCPKPMWHMFRPPPALECRRCRLKVHKDHLEKKEDLIAPCKVNYDPNSARELLLMANTIEEQQMWVSRLRKKIEKCGYAAQQESRGGSPRASMRSTSKYQPQKSATLPSNVMSNSAGRK
;
A
#
# COMPACT_ATOMS: atom_id res chain seq x y z
N MET A 1 -29.41 21.17 52.10
CA MET A 1 -29.31 20.77 53.53
C MET A 1 -28.17 19.76 53.69
N TYR A 2 -27.81 19.45 54.95
CA TYR A 2 -26.96 18.33 55.39
C TYR A 2 -25.43 18.42 55.15
N ASN A 3 -24.68 18.10 56.21
CA ASN A 3 -23.22 18.07 56.28
C ASN A 3 -22.79 16.99 57.31
N PRO A 4 -22.07 15.91 56.88
CA PRO A 4 -21.56 14.89 57.79
C PRO A 4 -20.03 15.02 58.04
N LYS A 5 -19.66 16.00 58.87
CA LYS A 5 -18.69 15.91 59.99
C LYS A 5 -17.30 15.24 59.74
N ARG A 6 -16.25 16.05 59.96
CA ARG A 6 -14.88 15.56 60.28
C ARG A 6 -14.89 14.52 61.41
N ARG A 7 -14.06 13.48 61.31
CA ARG A 7 -13.53 12.75 62.48
C ARG A 7 -12.04 13.09 62.68
N ARG A 8 -11.64 13.41 63.91
CA ARG A 8 -10.22 13.38 64.32
C ARG A 8 -9.90 11.97 64.82
N GLY A 9 -8.83 11.37 64.32
CA GLY A 9 -8.22 10.15 64.89
C GLY A 9 -6.87 10.50 65.51
N LEU A 10 -6.57 9.95 66.69
CA LEU A 10 -5.29 10.12 67.36
C LEU A 10 -4.27 9.10 66.81
N SER A 11 -3.05 9.55 66.50
CA SER A 11 -1.95 8.65 66.14
C SER A 11 -1.29 8.09 67.42
N PRO A 12 -1.11 6.76 67.58
CA PRO A 12 -0.62 6.21 68.84
C PRO A 12 0.90 6.36 69.06
N LYS A 13 1.25 6.74 70.30
CA LYS A 13 2.46 6.37 71.05
C LYS A 13 3.83 6.55 70.36
N LEU A 14 4.46 7.68 70.64
CA LEU A 14 5.92 7.72 70.85
C LEU A 14 6.23 7.18 72.25
N GLN A 15 7.00 6.09 72.35
CA GLN A 15 7.79 5.74 73.54
C GLN A 15 9.19 5.29 73.10
N GLN A 16 10.17 5.49 73.95
CA GLN A 16 11.60 5.36 73.63
C GLN A 16 12.12 3.93 73.83
N ASN A 17 13.19 3.59 73.10
CA ASN A 17 14.39 2.90 73.61
C ASN A 17 15.47 2.90 72.51
N TRP A 18 16.51 3.72 72.67
CA TRP A 18 17.67 3.80 71.75
C TRP A 18 18.93 4.30 72.50
N GLU A 19 19.72 3.39 73.07
CA GLU A 19 21.03 3.69 73.66
C GLU A 19 22.17 3.53 72.62
N GLY A 20 22.23 4.46 71.66
CA GLY A 20 23.35 4.61 70.72
C GLY A 20 23.60 3.44 69.73
N PRO A 21 24.69 3.49 68.92
CA PRO A 21 25.47 4.65 68.51
C PRO A 21 25.20 5.08 67.05
N TYR A 22 25.16 6.40 66.80
CA TYR A 22 25.47 7.07 65.53
C TYR A 22 25.06 6.44 64.16
N THR A 23 23.77 6.26 63.89
CA THR A 23 23.28 6.13 62.49
C THR A 23 21.97 6.86 62.16
N VAL A 24 21.14 7.18 63.16
CA VAL A 24 19.78 7.70 62.95
C VAL A 24 19.75 9.08 62.27
N VAL A 25 20.69 9.99 62.61
CA VAL A 25 20.73 11.36 62.06
C VAL A 25 20.89 11.36 60.53
N LYS A 26 21.71 10.47 59.95
CA LYS A 26 21.84 10.37 58.48
C LYS A 26 20.55 9.91 57.82
N LYS A 27 19.84 8.92 58.38
CA LYS A 27 18.56 8.45 57.83
C LYS A 27 17.46 9.51 57.96
N LEU A 28 17.40 10.24 59.07
CA LEU A 28 16.45 11.36 59.23
C LEU A 28 16.75 12.51 58.27
N ASN A 29 18.01 12.95 58.13
CA ASN A 29 18.38 13.96 57.13
C ASN A 29 18.11 13.51 55.70
N ASP A 30 18.36 12.25 55.35
CA ASP A 30 18.09 11.69 54.01
C ASP A 30 16.57 11.61 53.73
N VAL A 31 15.76 11.26 54.72
CA VAL A 31 14.28 11.34 54.62
C VAL A 31 13.80 12.78 54.51
N VAL A 32 14.33 13.73 55.30
CA VAL A 32 13.98 15.16 55.21
C VAL A 32 14.42 15.76 53.87
N CYS A 33 15.62 15.45 53.39
CA CYS A 33 16.11 15.87 52.08
C CYS A 33 15.26 15.28 50.93
N ARG A 34 14.87 14.00 51.00
CA ARG A 34 13.92 13.41 50.04
C ARG A 34 12.54 14.05 50.14
N ALA A 35 12.05 14.35 51.33
CA ALA A 35 10.78 15.04 51.52
C ALA A 35 10.81 16.47 50.95
N GLN A 36 11.88 17.24 51.18
CA GLN A 36 12.07 18.58 50.60
C GLN A 36 12.25 18.52 49.07
N ARG A 37 13.00 17.55 48.54
CA ARG A 37 13.09 17.30 47.09
C ARG A 37 11.72 16.94 46.49
N LEU A 38 10.92 16.11 47.16
CA LEU A 38 9.54 15.82 46.74
C LEU A 38 8.63 17.06 46.86
N HIS A 39 8.78 17.87 47.91
CA HIS A 39 8.00 19.10 48.13
C HIS A 39 8.38 20.23 47.16
N THR A 40 9.57 20.19 46.55
CA THR A 40 10.01 21.14 45.52
C THR A 40 9.81 20.61 44.10
N ALA A 41 9.84 19.30 43.89
CA ALA A 41 9.56 18.66 42.59
C ALA A 41 8.05 18.53 42.29
N LYS A 42 7.21 18.24 43.30
CA LYS A 42 5.75 18.16 43.13
C LYS A 42 5.11 19.44 42.57
N PRO A 43 5.33 20.65 43.14
CA PRO A 43 4.73 21.87 42.59
C PRO A 43 5.25 22.20 41.18
N LYS A 44 6.50 21.85 40.84
CA LYS A 44 7.01 21.97 39.46
C LYS A 44 6.31 20.99 38.50
N CYS A 45 6.13 19.73 38.92
CA CYS A 45 5.39 18.72 38.14
C CYS A 45 3.90 19.09 37.97
N ILE A 46 3.30 19.74 38.97
CA ILE A 46 1.94 20.28 38.90
C ILE A 46 1.92 21.48 37.94
N SER A 47 2.77 22.49 38.13
CA SER A 47 2.88 23.67 37.24
C SER A 47 3.09 23.30 35.77
N ASN A 48 3.92 22.31 35.46
CA ASN A 48 4.12 21.83 34.09
C ASN A 48 2.86 21.12 33.53
N LYS A 49 2.07 20.46 34.38
CA LYS A 49 0.79 19.86 33.96
C LYS A 49 -0.28 20.92 33.77
N ASP A 50 -0.34 21.92 34.65
CA ASP A 50 -1.29 23.02 34.54
C ASP A 50 -1.00 23.86 33.28
N GLN A 51 0.27 24.10 32.96
CA GLN A 51 0.68 24.70 31.68
C GLN A 51 0.25 23.84 30.48
N ASN A 52 0.55 22.53 30.48
CA ASN A 52 0.12 21.63 29.40
C ASN A 52 -1.42 21.61 29.25
N ILE A 53 -2.16 21.70 30.35
CA ILE A 53 -3.63 21.78 30.35
C ILE A 53 -4.10 23.11 29.75
N GLN A 54 -3.43 24.23 30.06
CA GLN A 54 -3.71 25.52 29.45
C GLN A 54 -3.44 25.51 27.94
N GLU A 55 -2.28 25.02 27.50
CA GLU A 55 -1.95 24.88 26.08
C GLU A 55 -2.95 23.99 25.32
N LEU A 56 -3.49 22.95 25.98
CA LEU A 56 -4.55 22.10 25.41
C LEU A 56 -5.89 22.83 25.33
N HIS A 57 -6.27 23.62 26.33
CA HIS A 57 -7.48 24.45 26.26
C HIS A 57 -7.39 25.52 25.16
N GLU A 58 -6.23 26.16 25.00
CA GLU A 58 -5.98 27.14 23.93
C GLU A 58 -6.08 26.48 22.54
N LYS A 59 -5.50 25.28 22.36
CA LYS A 59 -5.64 24.47 21.14
C LYS A 59 -7.10 24.07 20.87
N ILE A 60 -7.85 23.65 21.89
CA ILE A 60 -9.29 23.31 21.78
C ILE A 60 -10.11 24.56 21.39
N SER A 61 -9.83 25.73 21.99
CA SER A 61 -10.49 26.99 21.63
C SER A 61 -10.19 27.40 20.19
N SER A 62 -8.92 27.30 19.76
CA SER A 62 -8.51 27.56 18.38
C SER A 62 -9.22 26.64 17.37
N LEU A 63 -9.29 25.33 17.65
CA LEU A 63 -10.01 24.37 16.82
C LEU A 63 -11.52 24.61 16.80
N HIS A 64 -12.13 25.01 17.92
CA HIS A 64 -13.55 25.36 17.96
C HIS A 64 -13.85 26.60 17.10
N ASN A 65 -13.01 27.64 17.19
CA ASN A 65 -13.12 28.84 16.37
C ASN A 65 -12.91 28.53 14.88
N LEU A 66 -11.97 27.65 14.53
CA LEU A 66 -11.74 27.21 13.15
C LEU A 66 -12.95 26.44 12.60
N ASN A 67 -13.57 25.56 13.40
CA ASN A 67 -14.82 24.88 13.01
C ASN A 67 -15.99 25.85 12.87
N LEU A 68 -16.15 26.81 13.79
CA LEU A 68 -17.15 27.88 13.66
C LEU A 68 -16.95 28.75 12.40
N SER A 69 -15.69 28.93 11.96
CA SER A 69 -15.38 29.58 10.69
C SER A 69 -15.79 28.71 9.50
N LYS A 70 -15.47 27.41 9.53
CA LYS A 70 -15.84 26.46 8.48
C LYS A 70 -17.36 26.31 8.35
N ASP A 71 -18.08 26.21 9.46
CA ASP A 71 -19.54 26.14 9.49
C ASP A 71 -20.20 27.41 8.90
N LYS A 72 -19.54 28.58 9.00
CA LYS A 72 -20.01 29.82 8.34
C LYS A 72 -19.73 29.77 6.84
N THR A 73 -18.53 29.35 6.42
CA THR A 73 -18.23 29.22 4.98
C THR A 73 -19.12 28.19 4.29
N ILE A 74 -19.45 27.07 4.96
CA ILE A 74 -20.37 26.05 4.44
C ILE A 74 -21.76 26.65 4.24
N ARG A 75 -22.36 27.30 5.25
CA ARG A 75 -23.67 27.95 5.10
C ARG A 75 -23.70 29.03 4.03
N ASN A 76 -22.63 29.80 3.88
CA ASN A 76 -22.56 30.81 2.81
C ASN A 76 -22.50 30.15 1.42
N LEU A 77 -21.83 29.01 1.27
CA LEU A 77 -21.81 28.24 0.02
C LEU A 77 -23.14 27.52 -0.26
N GLU A 78 -23.82 27.02 0.78
CA GLU A 78 -25.17 26.46 0.69
C GLU A 78 -26.16 27.51 0.16
N ILE A 79 -26.16 28.72 0.75
CA ILE A 79 -26.99 29.85 0.29
C ILE A 79 -26.66 30.24 -1.15
N GLN A 80 -25.37 30.40 -1.50
CA GLN A 80 -24.97 30.72 -2.89
C GLN A 80 -25.35 29.63 -3.89
N PHE A 81 -25.43 28.37 -3.47
CA PHE A 81 -25.89 27.27 -4.31
C PHE A 81 -27.41 27.29 -4.49
N GLU A 82 -28.18 27.54 -3.43
CA GLU A 82 -29.64 27.75 -3.50
C GLU A 82 -30.00 28.96 -4.38
N GLU A 83 -29.30 30.09 -4.24
CA GLU A 83 -29.46 31.28 -5.10
C GLU A 83 -29.18 30.98 -6.57
N ARG A 84 -28.11 30.22 -6.87
CA ARG A 84 -27.78 29.79 -8.24
C ARG A 84 -28.82 28.83 -8.82
N LEU A 85 -29.37 27.92 -8.02
CA LEU A 85 -30.46 27.03 -8.44
C LEU A 85 -31.75 27.82 -8.71
N ALA A 86 -32.09 28.80 -7.87
CA ALA A 86 -33.24 29.67 -8.08
C ALA A 86 -33.12 30.47 -9.39
N GLN A 87 -31.96 31.11 -9.63
CA GLN A 87 -31.68 31.83 -10.88
C GLN A 87 -31.68 30.91 -12.10
N ALA A 88 -31.24 29.65 -11.97
CA ALA A 88 -31.33 28.68 -13.06
C ALA A 88 -32.78 28.30 -13.38
N ALA A 89 -33.60 28.05 -12.35
CA ALA A 89 -35.02 27.72 -12.49
C ALA A 89 -35.82 28.88 -13.10
N GLU A 90 -35.56 30.11 -12.67
CA GLU A 90 -36.14 31.34 -13.23
C GLU A 90 -35.82 31.46 -14.72
N ARG A 91 -34.54 31.36 -15.11
CA ARG A 91 -34.11 31.39 -16.52
C ARG A 91 -34.72 30.27 -17.37
N THR A 92 -34.90 29.06 -16.82
CA THR A 92 -35.61 28.00 -17.57
C THR A 92 -37.08 28.35 -17.81
N SER A 93 -37.76 28.93 -16.82
CA SER A 93 -39.16 29.38 -16.95
C SER A 93 -39.30 30.53 -17.96
N GLU A 94 -38.35 31.49 -17.97
CA GLU A 94 -38.29 32.55 -18.98
C GLU A 94 -38.09 32.00 -20.40
N LEU A 95 -37.18 31.03 -20.58
CA LEU A 95 -36.89 30.41 -21.87
C LEU A 95 -38.07 29.56 -22.38
N GLU A 96 -38.74 28.82 -21.51
CA GLU A 96 -39.96 28.07 -21.85
C GLU A 96 -41.11 29.01 -22.23
N SER A 97 -41.31 30.10 -21.47
CA SER A 97 -42.30 31.13 -21.77
C SER A 97 -42.03 31.82 -23.11
N ARG A 98 -40.76 32.16 -23.38
CA ARG A 98 -40.32 32.76 -24.65
C ARG A 98 -40.48 31.80 -25.83
N LYS A 99 -40.15 30.52 -25.64
CA LYS A 99 -40.40 29.48 -26.65
C LYS A 99 -41.88 29.39 -26.98
N HIS A 100 -42.75 29.29 -25.97
CA HIS A 100 -44.20 29.21 -26.19
C HIS A 100 -44.76 30.45 -26.91
N ALA A 101 -44.25 31.64 -26.61
CA ALA A 101 -44.61 32.86 -27.34
C ALA A 101 -44.20 32.81 -28.83
N LEU A 102 -43.01 32.29 -29.14
CA LEU A 102 -42.53 32.10 -30.51
C LEU A 102 -43.30 31.00 -31.25
N ASP A 103 -43.64 29.89 -30.59
CA ASP A 103 -44.47 28.82 -31.18
C ASP A 103 -45.86 29.37 -31.59
N LEU A 104 -46.47 30.22 -30.75
CA LEU A 104 -47.72 30.91 -31.04
C LEU A 104 -47.59 31.98 -32.15
N GLU A 105 -46.45 32.66 -32.26
CA GLU A 105 -46.20 33.62 -33.34
C GLU A 105 -46.00 32.92 -34.68
N LEU A 106 -45.25 31.81 -34.71
CA LEU A 106 -45.06 30.96 -35.89
C LEU A 106 -46.40 30.38 -36.37
N GLU A 107 -47.27 29.94 -35.48
CA GLU A 107 -48.61 29.47 -35.84
C GLU A 107 -49.48 30.59 -36.46
N ARG A 108 -49.39 31.83 -35.94
CA ARG A 108 -50.08 33.00 -36.54
C ARG A 108 -49.53 33.36 -37.92
N VAL A 109 -48.21 33.35 -38.09
CA VAL A 109 -47.55 33.61 -39.38
C VAL A 109 -47.96 32.56 -40.40
N SER A 110 -47.92 31.27 -40.05
CA SER A 110 -48.34 30.19 -40.95
C SER A 110 -49.83 30.28 -41.31
N LYS A 111 -50.72 30.63 -40.37
CA LYS A 111 -52.14 30.90 -40.69
C LYS A 111 -52.31 32.07 -41.67
N ARG A 112 -51.53 33.15 -41.50
CA ARG A 112 -51.54 34.31 -42.41
C ARG A 112 -50.99 33.97 -43.80
N GLU A 113 -49.90 33.21 -43.87
CA GLU A 113 -49.31 32.72 -45.12
C GLU A 113 -50.31 31.86 -45.91
N ASN A 114 -50.99 30.93 -45.23
CA ASN A 114 -52.03 30.10 -45.86
C ASN A 114 -53.22 30.93 -46.40
N SER A 115 -53.61 32.02 -45.71
CA SER A 115 -54.61 32.97 -46.22
C SER A 115 -54.13 33.65 -47.51
N LEU A 116 -52.91 34.21 -47.49
CA LEU A 116 -52.32 34.88 -48.65
C LEU A 116 -52.12 33.93 -49.84
N ILE A 117 -51.80 32.65 -49.60
CA ILE A 117 -51.73 31.61 -50.65
C ILE A 117 -53.12 31.33 -51.24
N ALA A 118 -54.18 31.31 -50.43
CA ALA A 118 -55.55 31.13 -50.90
C ALA A 118 -56.04 32.36 -51.71
N GLU A 119 -55.82 33.56 -51.20
CA GLU A 119 -56.14 34.84 -51.86
C GLU A 119 -55.42 34.96 -53.21
N ASN A 120 -54.12 34.63 -53.27
CA ASN A 120 -53.33 34.68 -54.49
C ASN A 120 -53.80 33.64 -55.54
N ARG A 121 -54.21 32.44 -55.10
CA ARG A 121 -54.88 31.46 -55.99
C ARG A 121 -56.19 32.00 -56.55
N GLU A 122 -56.99 32.69 -55.75
CA GLU A 122 -58.26 33.29 -56.19
C GLU A 122 -58.03 34.43 -57.19
N ILE A 123 -57.05 35.31 -56.92
CA ILE A 123 -56.64 36.39 -57.84
C ILE A 123 -56.13 35.80 -59.16
N ASN A 124 -55.30 34.76 -59.12
CA ASN A 124 -54.81 34.09 -60.33
C ASN A 124 -55.94 33.44 -61.14
N ASN A 125 -56.93 32.83 -60.48
CA ASN A 125 -58.11 32.29 -61.16
C ASN A 125 -58.93 33.40 -61.85
N LYS A 126 -59.16 34.53 -61.16
CA LYS A 126 -59.82 35.71 -61.72
C LYS A 126 -59.06 36.33 -62.89
N PHE A 127 -57.73 36.34 -62.83
CA PHE A 127 -56.87 36.78 -63.93
C PHE A 127 -57.06 35.90 -65.18
N VAL A 128 -56.99 34.57 -65.02
CA VAL A 128 -57.22 33.60 -66.12
C VAL A 128 -58.65 33.69 -66.68
N GLU A 129 -59.64 34.04 -65.87
CA GLU A 129 -61.01 34.30 -66.32
C GLU A 129 -61.11 35.61 -67.12
N LEU A 130 -60.46 36.68 -66.67
CA LEU A 130 -60.36 37.95 -67.41
C LEU A 130 -59.59 37.81 -68.73
N GLU A 131 -58.53 37.01 -68.79
CA GLU A 131 -57.82 36.70 -70.04
C GLU A 131 -58.72 35.98 -71.05
N LYS A 132 -59.52 34.99 -70.60
CA LYS A 132 -60.51 34.31 -71.46
C LYS A 132 -61.57 35.28 -71.96
N ASN A 133 -62.10 36.13 -71.09
CA ASN A 133 -63.10 37.14 -71.45
C ASN A 133 -62.54 38.16 -72.44
N HIS A 134 -61.29 38.61 -72.26
CA HIS A 134 -60.59 39.47 -73.22
C HIS A 134 -60.40 38.76 -74.58
N ALA A 135 -59.99 37.50 -74.59
CA ALA A 135 -59.84 36.72 -75.82
C ALA A 135 -61.17 36.55 -76.58
N MET A 136 -62.28 36.34 -75.87
CA MET A 136 -63.63 36.32 -76.48
C MET A 136 -64.00 37.69 -77.08
N LEU A 137 -63.84 38.78 -76.33
CA LEU A 137 -64.12 40.14 -76.82
C LEU A 137 -63.25 40.52 -78.04
N VAL A 138 -62.00 40.07 -78.10
CA VAL A 138 -61.12 40.27 -79.27
C VAL A 138 -61.62 39.49 -80.50
N LEU A 139 -62.24 38.33 -80.32
CA LEU A 139 -62.88 37.58 -81.42
C LEU A 139 -64.19 38.24 -81.87
N GLU A 140 -65.00 38.74 -80.93
CA GLU A 140 -66.22 39.50 -81.26
C GLU A 140 -65.91 40.80 -82.00
N LEU A 141 -64.93 41.57 -81.54
CA LEU A 141 -64.46 42.78 -82.21
C LEU A 141 -63.94 42.49 -83.63
N LYS A 142 -63.20 41.40 -83.84
CA LYS A 142 -62.78 40.97 -85.18
C LYS A 142 -63.95 40.59 -86.08
N ASN A 143 -64.98 39.93 -85.53
CA ASN A 143 -66.20 39.59 -86.27
C ASN A 143 -67.05 40.82 -86.62
N LEU A 144 -67.09 41.84 -85.74
CA LEU A 144 -67.77 43.11 -86.00
C LEU A 144 -67.00 43.97 -87.01
N GLN A 145 -65.68 44.06 -86.88
CA GLN A 145 -64.80 44.75 -87.84
C GLN A 145 -64.96 44.18 -89.25
N LYS A 146 -64.96 42.84 -89.38
CA LYS A 146 -65.17 42.17 -90.68
C LYS A 146 -66.51 42.55 -91.34
N LYS A 147 -67.59 42.68 -90.57
CA LYS A 147 -68.90 43.15 -91.09
C LYS A 147 -68.86 44.61 -91.52
N LEU A 148 -68.18 45.47 -90.75
CA LEU A 148 -68.01 46.88 -91.08
C LEU A 148 -67.19 47.07 -92.38
N ASP A 149 -66.14 46.28 -92.56
CA ASP A 149 -65.33 46.27 -93.79
C ASP A 149 -66.11 45.76 -95.01
N GLU A 150 -67.02 44.80 -94.80
CA GLU A 150 -67.96 44.28 -95.82
C GLU A 150 -68.98 45.35 -96.25
N GLU A 151 -69.63 46.06 -95.32
CA GLU A 151 -70.52 47.19 -95.68
C GLU A 151 -69.76 48.37 -96.30
N ALA A 152 -68.58 48.72 -95.78
CA ALA A 152 -67.75 49.77 -96.37
C ALA A 152 -67.31 49.41 -97.80
N ALA A 153 -67.15 48.12 -98.13
CA ALA A 153 -66.88 47.65 -99.49
C ALA A 153 -68.12 47.69 -100.40
N ALA A 154 -69.34 47.61 -99.84
CA ALA A 154 -70.57 47.85 -100.59
C ALA A 154 -70.73 49.35 -100.91
N HIS A 155 -70.68 50.22 -99.89
CA HIS A 155 -70.86 51.67 -100.06
C HIS A 155 -69.87 52.32 -101.04
N ARG A 156 -68.63 51.81 -101.14
CA ARG A 156 -67.66 52.28 -102.15
C ARG A 156 -68.16 52.05 -103.59
N LYS A 157 -68.78 50.90 -103.87
CA LYS A 157 -69.33 50.59 -105.21
C LYS A 157 -70.51 51.48 -105.58
N ASP A 158 -71.38 51.78 -104.62
CA ASP A 158 -72.54 52.67 -104.84
C ASP A 158 -72.10 54.11 -105.10
N LEU A 159 -71.03 54.56 -104.43
CA LEU A 159 -70.48 55.90 -104.59
C LEU A 159 -69.75 56.07 -105.94
N ASP A 160 -68.99 55.06 -106.37
CA ASP A 160 -68.39 55.04 -107.71
C ASP A 160 -69.46 55.11 -108.81
N SER A 161 -70.55 54.34 -108.67
CA SER A 161 -71.72 54.37 -109.59
C SER A 161 -72.30 55.78 -109.76
N LEU A 162 -72.55 56.48 -108.65
CA LEU A 162 -73.13 57.83 -108.64
C LEU A 162 -72.21 58.93 -109.21
N THR A 163 -70.91 58.68 -109.36
CA THR A 163 -69.98 59.66 -109.97
C THR A 163 -69.94 59.62 -111.50
N ALA A 164 -70.48 58.58 -112.13
CA ALA A 164 -70.51 58.44 -113.59
C ALA A 164 -71.49 59.40 -114.28
N ASP A 165 -72.71 59.53 -113.74
CA ASP A 165 -73.81 60.25 -114.40
C ASP A 165 -73.68 61.78 -114.40
N LYS A 166 -72.76 62.36 -113.62
CA LYS A 166 -72.66 63.81 -113.39
C LYS A 166 -71.78 64.58 -114.39
N LYS A 167 -71.50 64.02 -115.58
CA LYS A 167 -70.58 64.61 -116.59
C LYS A 167 -71.16 64.78 -118.01
N ARG A 168 -72.39 65.31 -118.12
CA ARG A 168 -72.92 65.95 -119.35
C ARG A 168 -73.78 67.18 -118.99
N LEU A 169 -73.51 68.34 -119.62
CA LEU A 169 -74.46 69.40 -120.12
C LEU A 169 -73.93 70.86 -120.11
N LEU A 170 -73.87 71.48 -121.32
CA LEU A 170 -74.20 72.90 -121.70
C LEU A 170 -73.19 74.09 -121.60
N SER A 171 -73.48 75.17 -122.38
CA SER A 171 -72.60 76.29 -122.82
C SER A 171 -73.35 77.50 -123.50
N SER A 172 -72.64 78.59 -123.89
CA SER A 172 -72.94 79.62 -124.96
C SER A 172 -73.82 80.89 -124.71
N THR A 173 -73.80 82.04 -125.45
CA THR A 173 -72.77 82.92 -126.17
C THR A 173 -73.41 84.29 -126.70
N GLU A 174 -72.67 85.14 -127.46
CA GLU A 174 -73.06 86.28 -128.39
C GLU A 174 -73.22 87.81 -127.99
N GLU A 175 -73.29 88.72 -129.01
CA GLU A 175 -73.03 90.21 -129.08
C GLU A 175 -73.82 90.92 -130.26
N ALA A 176 -73.85 92.25 -130.62
CA ALA A 176 -73.59 93.63 -130.05
C ALA A 176 -73.94 94.79 -131.08
N ASN A 177 -73.64 96.09 -130.78
CA ASN A 177 -73.69 97.35 -131.64
C ASN A 177 -75.09 97.97 -132.01
N LEU A 178 -75.28 99.17 -132.63
CA LEU A 178 -74.46 100.16 -133.39
C LEU A 178 -75.01 101.63 -133.31
N GLU A 179 -74.23 102.64 -133.75
CA GLU A 179 -74.59 104.07 -134.02
C GLU A 179 -75.33 104.28 -135.39
N ALA A 180 -75.63 105.46 -135.99
CA ALA A 180 -75.46 106.90 -135.69
C ALA A 180 -76.46 107.78 -136.48
N LEU A 181 -76.96 108.88 -135.90
CA LEU A 181 -77.40 110.11 -136.61
C LEU A 181 -77.17 111.32 -135.67
N GLN A 182 -76.01 111.99 -135.70
CA GLN A 182 -75.57 113.01 -136.67
C GLN A 182 -76.42 114.30 -136.67
N ALA A 183 -75.86 115.51 -136.80
CA ALA A 183 -74.48 115.97 -136.52
C ALA A 183 -74.42 117.49 -136.22
N LEU A 184 -75.56 118.19 -136.02
CA LEU A 184 -75.59 119.65 -135.86
C LEU A 184 -76.37 120.17 -134.63
N GLN A 185 -77.06 119.27 -133.91
CA GLN A 185 -77.22 119.41 -132.46
C GLN A 185 -75.84 119.54 -131.76
N ILE A 186 -74.75 119.09 -132.42
CA ILE A 186 -73.36 119.08 -131.93
C ILE A 186 -72.91 120.40 -131.29
N LYS A 187 -73.30 121.59 -131.78
CA LYS A 187 -72.79 122.87 -131.22
C LYS A 187 -73.46 123.30 -129.92
N LEU A 188 -74.77 123.04 -129.76
CA LEU A 188 -75.43 123.17 -128.45
C LEU A 188 -75.07 121.99 -127.53
N ASN A 189 -74.78 120.83 -128.12
CA ASN A 189 -74.12 119.74 -127.43
C ASN A 189 -72.64 120.00 -127.15
N GLU A 190 -71.94 120.99 -127.71
CA GLU A 190 -70.50 121.20 -127.41
C GLU A 190 -70.40 121.77 -125.99
N GLU A 191 -71.18 122.78 -125.65
CA GLU A 191 -71.26 123.31 -124.28
C GLU A 191 -71.92 122.29 -123.33
N LYS A 192 -73.07 121.71 -123.70
CA LYS A 192 -73.70 120.65 -122.89
C LYS A 192 -72.83 119.41 -122.73
N THR A 193 -71.93 119.06 -123.66
CA THR A 193 -70.99 117.93 -123.51
C THR A 193 -69.68 118.32 -122.88
N GLN A 194 -69.25 119.59 -122.86
CA GLN A 194 -68.19 120.02 -121.94
C GLN A 194 -68.71 119.91 -120.50
N ARG A 195 -69.91 120.44 -120.23
CA ARG A 195 -70.56 120.28 -118.92
C ARG A 195 -70.83 118.81 -118.58
N HIS A 196 -71.42 118.04 -119.49
CA HIS A 196 -71.68 116.62 -119.27
C HIS A 196 -70.40 115.78 -119.21
N LYS A 197 -69.29 116.16 -119.85
CA LYS A 197 -67.96 115.53 -119.64
C LYS A 197 -67.42 115.84 -118.26
N LEU A 198 -67.56 117.07 -117.75
CA LEU A 198 -67.14 117.41 -116.39
C LEU A 198 -68.02 116.72 -115.34
N GLU A 199 -69.34 116.65 -115.56
CA GLU A 199 -70.26 115.86 -114.72
C GLU A 199 -69.98 114.34 -114.83
N GLN A 200 -69.70 113.80 -116.03
CA GLN A 200 -69.25 112.41 -116.21
C GLN A 200 -67.90 112.13 -115.55
N MET A 201 -66.94 113.05 -115.62
CA MET A 201 -65.63 112.91 -114.96
C MET A 201 -65.76 113.02 -113.44
N ALA A 202 -66.62 113.90 -112.94
CA ALA A 202 -66.95 113.98 -111.51
C ALA A 202 -67.60 112.68 -111.04
N VAL A 203 -68.64 112.19 -111.73
CA VAL A 203 -69.28 110.89 -111.44
C VAL A 203 -68.30 109.71 -111.62
N SER A 204 -67.37 109.78 -112.57
CA SER A 204 -66.34 108.76 -112.75
C SER A 204 -65.35 108.75 -111.59
N LYS A 205 -64.93 109.92 -111.09
CA LYS A 205 -64.06 110.01 -109.92
C LYS A 205 -64.80 109.73 -108.61
N GLU A 206 -66.09 110.03 -108.52
CA GLU A 206 -66.95 109.63 -107.40
C GLU A 206 -67.16 108.11 -107.37
N ARG A 207 -67.30 107.47 -108.53
CA ARG A 207 -67.24 106.00 -108.68
C ARG A 207 -65.88 105.44 -108.30
N GLU A 208 -64.78 106.05 -108.74
CA GLU A 208 -63.41 105.64 -108.39
C GLU A 208 -63.16 105.74 -106.88
N VAL A 209 -63.53 106.86 -106.25
CA VAL A 209 -63.49 107.04 -104.79
C VAL A 209 -64.42 106.06 -104.07
N SER A 210 -65.59 105.73 -104.65
CA SER A 210 -66.49 104.71 -104.09
C SER A 210 -65.89 103.30 -104.16
N MET A 211 -65.28 102.93 -105.28
CA MET A 211 -64.56 101.65 -105.44
C MET A 211 -63.39 101.57 -104.46
N LEU A 212 -62.52 102.59 -104.42
CA LEU A 212 -61.41 102.69 -103.46
C LEU A 212 -61.89 102.68 -102.00
N THR A 213 -63.08 103.20 -101.70
CA THR A 213 -63.69 103.14 -100.36
C THR A 213 -64.20 101.72 -100.03
N VAL A 214 -64.74 100.99 -101.01
CA VAL A 214 -65.11 99.57 -100.86
C VAL A 214 -63.85 98.71 -100.70
N GLU A 215 -62.83 98.91 -101.53
CA GLU A 215 -61.53 98.24 -101.43
C GLU A 215 -60.84 98.51 -100.10
N GLN A 216 -60.80 99.76 -99.62
CA GLN A 216 -60.24 100.09 -98.31
C GLN A 216 -61.02 99.42 -97.16
N ARG A 217 -62.36 99.33 -97.26
CA ARG A 217 -63.17 98.57 -96.28
C ARG A 217 -62.88 97.08 -96.36
N GLN A 218 -62.74 96.51 -97.55
CA GLN A 218 -62.45 95.10 -97.77
C GLN A 218 -61.04 94.72 -97.28
N LEU A 219 -60.04 95.56 -97.53
CA LEU A 219 -58.68 95.41 -96.99
C LEU A 219 -58.65 95.56 -95.46
N LYS A 220 -59.42 96.49 -94.88
CA LYS A 220 -59.57 96.60 -93.41
C LYS A 220 -60.22 95.35 -92.79
N LEU A 221 -61.26 94.80 -93.43
CA LEU A 221 -61.90 93.55 -93.01
C LEU A 221 -60.95 92.34 -93.15
N GLN A 222 -60.15 92.28 -94.22
CA GLN A 222 -59.12 91.25 -94.39
C GLN A 222 -58.01 91.38 -93.33
N PHE A 223 -57.56 92.60 -93.02
CA PHE A 223 -56.60 92.85 -91.95
C PHE A 223 -57.15 92.41 -90.59
N GLN A 224 -58.36 92.85 -90.22
CA GLN A 224 -59.01 92.45 -88.95
C GLN A 224 -59.23 90.93 -88.87
N LYS A 225 -59.53 90.27 -89.99
CA LYS A 225 -59.62 88.81 -90.05
C LYS A 225 -58.25 88.18 -89.75
N LEU A 226 -57.20 88.58 -90.45
CA LEU A 226 -55.82 88.08 -90.28
C LEU A 226 -55.29 88.36 -88.86
N GLU A 227 -55.58 89.53 -88.29
CA GLU A 227 -55.26 89.88 -86.91
C GLU A 227 -55.98 88.95 -85.92
N SER A 228 -57.26 88.64 -86.15
CA SER A 228 -58.01 87.66 -85.35
C SER A 228 -57.54 86.21 -85.52
N GLU A 229 -56.92 85.88 -86.65
CA GLU A 229 -56.34 84.56 -86.93
C GLU A 229 -54.96 84.43 -86.29
N TYR A 230 -54.14 85.48 -86.39
CA TYR A 230 -52.86 85.61 -85.68
C TYR A 230 -53.01 85.50 -84.17
N MET A 231 -53.96 86.24 -83.56
CA MET A 231 -54.20 86.18 -82.11
C MET A 231 -54.60 84.77 -81.65
N LYS A 232 -55.45 84.06 -82.40
CA LYS A 232 -55.81 82.66 -82.11
C LYS A 232 -54.60 81.73 -82.24
N GLU A 233 -53.71 81.96 -83.21
CA GLU A 233 -52.50 81.14 -83.36
C GLU A 233 -51.50 81.40 -82.22
N VAL A 234 -51.37 82.65 -81.76
CA VAL A 234 -50.58 82.99 -80.56
C VAL A 234 -51.16 82.33 -79.30
N GLU A 235 -52.48 82.26 -79.16
CA GLU A 235 -53.14 81.55 -78.05
C GLU A 235 -52.89 80.03 -78.11
N LYS A 236 -52.99 79.40 -79.29
CA LYS A 236 -52.62 77.98 -79.46
C LYS A 236 -51.14 77.73 -79.14
N VAL A 237 -50.22 78.58 -79.61
CA VAL A 237 -48.78 78.43 -79.33
C VAL A 237 -48.50 78.53 -77.84
N LYS A 238 -49.20 79.40 -77.10
CA LYS A 238 -49.10 79.46 -75.64
C LYS A 238 -49.61 78.18 -74.97
N ALA A 239 -50.77 77.67 -75.38
CA ALA A 239 -51.31 76.42 -74.86
C ALA A 239 -50.35 75.24 -75.10
N LEU A 240 -49.86 75.08 -76.33
CA LEU A 240 -48.89 74.04 -76.69
C LEU A 240 -47.55 74.19 -75.96
N SER A 241 -47.12 75.41 -75.62
CA SER A 241 -45.94 75.65 -74.78
C SER A 241 -46.17 75.17 -73.35
N GLN A 242 -47.34 75.45 -72.77
CA GLN A 242 -47.70 74.96 -71.45
C GLN A 242 -47.81 73.42 -71.45
N ASP A 243 -48.49 72.82 -72.42
CA ASP A 243 -48.60 71.36 -72.56
C ASP A 243 -47.20 70.71 -72.64
N TYR A 244 -46.29 71.33 -73.40
CA TYR A 244 -44.90 70.88 -73.52
C TYR A 244 -44.09 71.02 -72.21
N GLU A 245 -44.26 72.12 -71.47
CA GLU A 245 -43.62 72.32 -70.16
C GLU A 245 -44.15 71.32 -69.13
N GLU A 246 -45.46 71.05 -69.12
CA GLU A 246 -46.07 70.03 -68.26
C GLU A 246 -45.58 68.62 -68.58
N GLU A 247 -45.47 68.23 -69.86
CA GLU A 247 -44.89 66.94 -70.26
C GLU A 247 -43.38 66.85 -69.96
N CYS A 248 -42.64 67.95 -70.06
CA CYS A 248 -41.24 67.99 -69.61
C CYS A 248 -41.14 67.76 -68.09
N GLN A 249 -42.04 68.36 -67.28
CA GLN A 249 -42.06 68.14 -65.84
C GLN A 249 -42.49 66.72 -65.47
N LYS A 250 -43.55 66.17 -66.11
CA LYS A 250 -43.98 64.77 -65.93
C LYS A 250 -42.84 63.79 -66.25
N ARG A 251 -42.14 64.01 -67.38
CA ARG A 251 -40.94 63.24 -67.76
C ARG A 251 -39.81 63.36 -66.74
N SER A 252 -39.57 64.56 -66.20
CA SER A 252 -38.55 64.77 -65.16
C SER A 252 -38.88 64.02 -63.87
N ASN A 253 -40.15 64.03 -63.44
CA ASN A 253 -40.61 63.29 -62.26
C ASN A 253 -40.43 61.77 -62.47
N LEU A 254 -40.93 61.22 -63.59
CA LEU A 254 -40.77 59.80 -63.94
C LEU A 254 -39.30 59.37 -64.01
N GLN A 255 -38.41 60.24 -64.52
CA GLN A 255 -36.97 59.96 -64.53
C GLN A 255 -36.36 59.91 -63.12
N SER A 256 -36.85 60.75 -62.20
CA SER A 256 -36.47 60.72 -60.78
C SER A 256 -36.95 59.43 -60.11
N ASP A 257 -38.19 59.02 -60.36
CA ASP A 257 -38.77 57.79 -59.80
C ASP A 257 -38.06 56.54 -60.30
N ILE A 258 -37.73 56.47 -61.61
CA ILE A 258 -36.89 55.42 -62.19
C ILE A 258 -35.51 55.38 -61.52
N ASN A 259 -34.87 56.52 -61.30
CA ASN A 259 -33.58 56.59 -60.62
C ASN A 259 -33.67 56.14 -59.14
N SER A 260 -34.78 56.45 -58.46
CA SER A 260 -35.08 55.99 -57.10
C SER A 260 -35.21 54.46 -57.04
N HIS A 261 -36.04 53.88 -57.91
CA HIS A 261 -36.22 52.42 -57.99
C HIS A 261 -34.94 51.69 -58.42
N LEU A 262 -34.10 52.27 -59.30
CA LEU A 262 -32.78 51.71 -59.61
C LEU A 262 -31.85 51.70 -58.38
N SER A 263 -31.89 52.74 -57.54
CA SER A 263 -31.16 52.77 -56.27
C SER A 263 -31.68 51.71 -55.28
N GLU A 264 -33.00 51.54 -55.21
CA GLU A 264 -33.65 50.52 -54.37
C GLU A 264 -33.32 49.09 -54.82
N ILE A 265 -33.42 48.79 -56.12
CA ILE A 265 -33.02 47.50 -56.71
C ILE A 265 -31.53 47.20 -56.42
N SER A 266 -30.66 48.22 -56.44
CA SER A 266 -29.25 48.07 -56.09
C SER A 266 -29.07 47.68 -54.62
N LYS A 267 -29.76 48.37 -53.69
CA LYS A 267 -29.77 48.03 -52.25
C LYS A 267 -30.29 46.61 -52.01
N LEU A 268 -31.41 46.24 -52.64
CA LEU A 268 -32.00 44.90 -52.54
C LEU A 268 -31.02 43.82 -53.04
N LYS A 269 -30.35 44.03 -54.18
CA LYS A 269 -29.30 43.11 -54.69
C LYS A 269 -28.08 43.00 -53.76
N THR A 270 -27.70 44.08 -53.05
CA THR A 270 -26.65 43.96 -52.03
C THR A 270 -27.10 43.16 -50.81
N LYS A 271 -28.36 43.34 -50.37
CA LYS A 271 -28.92 42.57 -49.25
C LYS A 271 -29.14 41.10 -49.59
N GLU A 272 -29.58 40.79 -50.82
CA GLU A 272 -29.67 39.44 -51.37
C GLU A 272 -28.32 38.71 -51.31
N LYS A 273 -27.24 39.37 -51.78
CA LYS A 273 -25.88 38.80 -51.69
C LYS A 273 -25.40 38.58 -50.26
N GLN A 274 -25.71 39.50 -49.34
CA GLN A 274 -25.39 39.35 -47.91
C GLN A 274 -26.12 38.14 -47.31
N LEU A 275 -27.41 38.00 -47.56
CA LEU A 275 -28.22 36.87 -47.09
C LEU A 275 -27.75 35.53 -47.68
N LEU A 276 -27.37 35.48 -48.96
CA LEU A 276 -26.79 34.28 -49.57
C LEU A 276 -25.45 33.89 -48.93
N GLN A 277 -24.61 34.87 -48.60
CA GLN A 277 -23.35 34.62 -47.88
C GLN A 277 -23.60 34.16 -46.44
N GLU A 278 -24.58 34.74 -45.74
CA GLU A 278 -24.99 34.33 -44.40
C GLU A 278 -25.55 32.90 -44.39
N ILE A 279 -26.39 32.53 -45.37
CA ILE A 279 -26.89 31.17 -45.57
C ILE A 279 -25.73 30.17 -45.77
N ASN A 280 -24.74 30.50 -46.59
CA ASN A 280 -23.57 29.63 -46.80
C ASN A 280 -22.75 29.46 -45.51
N ASN A 281 -22.46 30.55 -44.79
CA ASN A 281 -21.75 30.50 -43.51
C ASN A 281 -22.49 29.64 -42.47
N LEU A 282 -23.83 29.74 -42.43
CA LEU A 282 -24.68 28.93 -41.55
C LEU A 282 -24.71 27.45 -41.97
N GLN A 283 -24.65 27.14 -43.27
CA GLN A 283 -24.54 25.76 -43.76
C GLN A 283 -23.18 25.13 -43.42
N GLU A 284 -22.09 25.87 -43.55
CA GLU A 284 -20.74 25.42 -43.14
C GLU A 284 -20.68 25.19 -41.63
N SER A 285 -21.16 26.14 -40.83
CA SER A 285 -21.24 26.03 -39.37
C SER A 285 -22.11 24.85 -38.90
N LYS A 286 -23.29 24.65 -39.54
CA LYS A 286 -24.13 23.46 -39.32
C LYS A 286 -23.34 22.18 -39.59
N LYS A 287 -22.61 22.11 -40.72
CA LYS A 287 -21.85 20.92 -41.10
C LYS A 287 -20.74 20.62 -40.09
N SER A 288 -19.98 21.62 -39.62
CA SER A 288 -18.97 21.39 -38.58
C SER A 288 -19.56 20.86 -37.28
N LEU A 289 -20.73 21.38 -36.87
CA LEU A 289 -21.44 20.89 -35.69
C LEU A 289 -22.00 19.47 -35.87
N GLU A 290 -22.43 19.09 -37.08
CA GLU A 290 -22.84 17.73 -37.41
C GLU A 290 -21.65 16.75 -37.40
N ASP A 291 -20.48 17.16 -37.92
CA ASP A 291 -19.24 16.39 -37.88
C ASP A 291 -18.70 16.24 -36.45
N GLU A 292 -18.77 17.28 -35.61
CA GLU A 292 -18.43 17.23 -34.19
C GLU A 292 -19.38 16.34 -33.38
N LEU A 293 -20.70 16.46 -33.59
CA LEU A 293 -21.69 15.60 -32.97
C LEU A 293 -21.46 14.12 -33.32
N ASN A 294 -21.04 13.82 -34.55
CA ASN A 294 -20.74 12.46 -34.95
C ASN A 294 -19.43 11.93 -34.34
N LYS A 295 -18.38 12.77 -34.21
CA LYS A 295 -17.18 12.43 -33.43
C LYS A 295 -17.52 12.15 -31.97
N MET A 296 -18.35 12.98 -31.33
CA MET A 296 -18.76 12.80 -29.93
C MET A 296 -19.59 11.53 -29.72
N LYS A 297 -20.49 11.17 -30.66
CA LYS A 297 -21.19 9.87 -30.62
C LYS A 297 -20.21 8.68 -30.72
N MET A 298 -19.21 8.78 -31.59
CA MET A 298 -18.23 7.72 -31.79
C MET A 298 -17.29 7.57 -30.59
N MET A 299 -16.86 8.68 -29.99
CA MET A 299 -16.12 8.69 -28.72
C MET A 299 -16.95 8.04 -27.61
N LYS A 300 -18.19 8.48 -27.42
CA LYS A 300 -19.09 7.94 -26.40
C LYS A 300 -19.36 6.43 -26.59
N SER A 301 -19.42 5.96 -27.84
CA SER A 301 -19.54 4.51 -28.14
C SER A 301 -18.27 3.71 -27.85
N MET A 302 -17.09 4.35 -27.84
CA MET A 302 -15.81 3.76 -27.42
C MET A 302 -15.69 3.78 -25.89
N ASP A 303 -16.11 4.86 -25.24
CA ASP A 303 -16.20 4.96 -23.78
C ASP A 303 -17.18 3.93 -23.20
N ASP A 304 -18.36 3.76 -23.82
CA ASP A 304 -19.35 2.73 -23.46
C ASP A 304 -18.76 1.30 -23.56
N LEU A 305 -17.87 1.05 -24.52
CA LEU A 305 -17.17 -0.23 -24.68
C LEU A 305 -16.07 -0.42 -23.64
N GLN A 306 -15.24 0.60 -23.39
CA GLN A 306 -14.17 0.56 -22.40
C GLN A 306 -14.72 0.44 -20.97
N MET A 307 -15.83 1.13 -20.66
CA MET A 307 -16.53 0.98 -19.38
C MET A 307 -16.99 -0.47 -19.17
N LYS A 308 -17.55 -1.11 -20.20
CA LYS A 308 -17.92 -2.53 -20.10
C LYS A 308 -16.70 -3.44 -19.90
N GLU A 309 -15.60 -3.21 -20.61
CA GLU A 309 -14.39 -4.01 -20.40
C GLU A 309 -13.86 -3.89 -18.96
N LEU A 310 -13.94 -2.70 -18.35
CA LEU A 310 -13.60 -2.47 -16.96
C LEU A 310 -14.59 -3.12 -15.98
N GLU A 311 -15.88 -3.21 -16.32
CA GLU A 311 -16.89 -3.96 -15.55
C GLU A 311 -16.61 -5.48 -15.60
N ASP A 312 -16.36 -6.04 -16.79
CA ASP A 312 -16.02 -7.45 -17.00
C ASP A 312 -14.69 -7.81 -16.26
N GLN A 313 -13.69 -6.92 -16.27
CA GLN A 313 -12.44 -7.05 -15.50
C GLN A 313 -12.68 -7.00 -13.98
N LEU A 314 -13.53 -6.09 -13.50
CA LEU A 314 -13.87 -5.97 -12.08
C LEU A 314 -14.64 -7.21 -11.58
N GLU A 315 -15.56 -7.78 -12.37
CA GLU A 315 -16.23 -9.03 -12.00
C GLU A 315 -15.21 -10.16 -11.83
N ALA A 316 -14.26 -10.31 -12.77
CA ALA A 316 -13.16 -11.27 -12.67
C ALA A 316 -12.29 -11.05 -11.41
N GLU A 317 -11.90 -9.81 -11.09
CA GLU A 317 -11.16 -9.51 -9.86
C GLU A 317 -11.97 -9.85 -8.59
N THR A 318 -13.28 -9.57 -8.55
CA THR A 318 -14.12 -9.93 -7.39
C THR A 318 -14.27 -11.45 -7.23
N TYR A 319 -14.29 -12.20 -8.33
CA TYR A 319 -14.27 -13.67 -8.31
C TYR A 319 -12.95 -14.20 -7.72
N PHE A 320 -11.79 -13.76 -8.23
CA PHE A 320 -10.49 -14.13 -7.66
C PHE A 320 -10.35 -13.70 -6.19
N SER A 321 -10.79 -12.49 -5.86
CA SER A 321 -10.82 -11.98 -4.48
C SER A 321 -11.70 -12.83 -3.56
N THR A 322 -12.72 -13.50 -4.09
CA THR A 322 -13.58 -14.42 -3.34
C THR A 322 -12.91 -15.78 -3.17
N LEU A 323 -12.30 -16.34 -4.23
CA LEU A 323 -11.52 -17.57 -4.15
C LEU A 323 -10.38 -17.48 -3.12
N TYR A 324 -9.58 -16.40 -3.14
CA TYR A 324 -8.51 -16.22 -2.17
C TYR A 324 -9.01 -16.03 -0.73
N LYS A 325 -10.20 -15.43 -0.53
CA LYS A 325 -10.83 -15.37 0.81
C LYS A 325 -11.26 -16.75 1.30
N THR A 326 -11.79 -17.59 0.42
CA THR A 326 -12.14 -19.00 0.73
C THR A 326 -10.89 -19.81 1.06
N GLN A 327 -9.84 -19.74 0.25
CA GLN A 327 -8.57 -20.44 0.52
C GLN A 327 -7.92 -19.99 1.85
N VAL A 328 -7.97 -18.69 2.17
CA VAL A 328 -7.48 -18.15 3.45
C VAL A 328 -8.39 -18.52 4.64
N LYS A 329 -9.64 -18.93 4.40
CA LYS A 329 -10.53 -19.49 5.42
C LYS A 329 -10.22 -20.97 5.65
N GLU A 330 -10.15 -21.75 4.57
CA GLU A 330 -9.81 -23.19 4.60
C GLU A 330 -8.46 -23.44 5.29
N LEU A 331 -7.41 -22.70 4.90
CA LEU A 331 -6.09 -22.79 5.53
C LEU A 331 -6.07 -22.36 7.02
N LYS A 332 -7.04 -21.57 7.49
CA LYS A 332 -7.19 -21.27 8.92
C LYS A 332 -7.88 -22.40 9.65
N GLU A 333 -8.95 -22.95 9.07
CA GLU A 333 -9.67 -24.08 9.63
C GLU A 333 -8.74 -25.31 9.75
N GLU A 334 -7.89 -25.57 8.74
CA GLU A 334 -6.82 -26.58 8.83
C GLU A 334 -5.81 -26.30 9.96
N VAL A 335 -5.37 -25.05 10.13
CA VAL A 335 -4.41 -24.66 11.19
C VAL A 335 -5.05 -24.75 12.58
N GLU A 336 -6.33 -24.40 12.73
CA GLU A 336 -7.08 -24.51 13.97
C GLU A 336 -7.30 -26.00 14.34
N GLU A 337 -7.61 -26.87 13.37
CA GLU A 337 -7.63 -28.33 13.56
C GLU A 337 -6.25 -28.88 14.00
N LYS A 338 -5.17 -28.49 13.32
CA LYS A 338 -3.82 -28.96 13.71
C LYS A 338 -3.42 -28.43 15.09
N HIS A 339 -3.84 -27.22 15.46
CA HIS A 339 -3.60 -26.68 16.79
C HIS A 339 -4.34 -27.46 17.87
N GLN A 340 -5.62 -27.82 17.64
CA GLN A 340 -6.38 -28.66 18.57
C GLN A 340 -5.73 -30.04 18.74
N LEU A 341 -5.34 -30.71 17.66
CA LEU A 341 -4.63 -32.00 17.72
C LEU A 341 -3.31 -31.90 18.50
N ILE A 342 -2.59 -30.79 18.40
CA ILE A 342 -1.39 -30.55 19.22
C ILE A 342 -1.76 -30.46 20.71
N ILE A 343 -2.79 -29.69 21.08
CA ILE A 343 -3.25 -29.57 22.47
C ILE A 343 -3.64 -30.94 23.05
N ASP A 344 -4.34 -31.76 22.27
CA ASP A 344 -4.76 -33.10 22.68
C ASP A 344 -3.55 -34.02 22.91
N PHE A 345 -2.57 -34.04 21.98
CA PHE A 345 -1.32 -34.79 22.18
C PHE A 345 -0.45 -34.24 23.32
N GLU A 346 -0.45 -32.94 23.60
CA GLU A 346 0.27 -32.38 24.76
C GLU A 346 -0.39 -32.80 26.09
N SER A 347 -1.72 -32.92 26.12
CA SER A 347 -2.49 -33.49 27.23
C SER A 347 -2.16 -34.97 27.44
N GLU A 348 -2.21 -35.79 26.38
CA GLU A 348 -1.82 -37.21 26.45
C GLU A 348 -0.37 -37.38 26.93
N ARG A 349 0.57 -36.61 26.39
CA ARG A 349 1.98 -36.59 26.81
C ARG A 349 2.13 -36.24 28.29
N SER A 350 1.37 -35.26 28.79
CA SER A 350 1.34 -34.89 30.21
C SER A 350 0.81 -36.02 31.10
N ASN A 351 -0.28 -36.66 30.69
CA ASN A 351 -0.88 -37.79 31.41
C ASN A 351 0.08 -38.99 31.46
N MET A 352 0.74 -39.33 30.35
CA MET A 352 1.73 -40.41 30.28
C MET A 352 2.99 -40.09 31.09
N TYR A 353 3.45 -38.83 31.11
CA TYR A 353 4.55 -38.38 31.96
C TYR A 353 4.20 -38.54 33.45
N HIS A 354 2.99 -38.17 33.86
CA HIS A 354 2.55 -38.35 35.24
C HIS A 354 2.42 -39.84 35.63
N GLN A 355 1.91 -40.69 34.74
CA GLN A 355 1.88 -42.14 34.96
C GLN A 355 3.30 -42.72 35.11
N LEU A 356 4.26 -42.28 34.29
CA LEU A 356 5.66 -42.68 34.41
C LEU A 356 6.27 -42.22 35.74
N GLN A 357 6.00 -40.99 36.18
CA GLN A 357 6.47 -40.46 37.47
C GLN A 357 5.92 -41.30 38.65
N LEU A 358 4.65 -41.69 38.60
CA LEU A 358 4.04 -42.59 39.60
C LEU A 358 4.65 -44.01 39.54
N ALA A 359 5.00 -44.51 38.36
CA ALA A 359 5.66 -45.82 38.21
C ALA A 359 7.09 -45.81 38.77
N VAL A 360 7.87 -44.75 38.52
CA VAL A 360 9.21 -44.56 39.08
C VAL A 360 9.15 -44.47 40.61
N ALA A 361 8.27 -43.63 41.16
CA ALA A 361 8.13 -43.51 42.62
C ALA A 361 7.73 -44.83 43.31
N ARG A 362 6.94 -45.68 42.63
CA ARG A 362 6.64 -47.05 43.09
C ARG A 362 7.89 -47.93 43.05
N ALA A 363 8.62 -47.96 41.93
CA ALA A 363 9.84 -48.74 41.78
C ALA A 363 10.93 -48.36 42.80
N ASP A 364 11.10 -47.06 43.06
CA ASP A 364 12.02 -46.55 44.09
C ASP A 364 11.61 -47.03 45.50
N SER A 365 10.31 -46.94 45.82
CA SER A 365 9.79 -47.41 47.12
C SER A 365 9.90 -48.94 47.29
N GLU A 366 9.73 -49.71 46.21
CA GLU A 366 9.92 -51.16 46.24
C GLU A 366 11.40 -51.53 46.35
N SER A 367 12.29 -50.82 45.65
CA SER A 367 13.73 -50.99 45.75
C SER A 367 14.24 -50.71 47.18
N LEU A 368 13.73 -49.66 47.83
CA LEU A 368 14.01 -49.37 49.23
C LEU A 368 13.47 -50.48 50.16
N ALA A 369 12.24 -50.95 49.95
CA ALA A 369 11.66 -52.03 50.74
C ALA A 369 12.44 -53.35 50.59
N ARG A 370 12.91 -53.68 49.38
CA ARG A 370 13.80 -54.82 49.12
C ARG A 370 15.15 -54.65 49.80
N SER A 371 15.78 -53.48 49.72
CA SER A 371 17.06 -53.22 50.40
C SER A 371 16.96 -53.38 51.92
N ILE A 372 15.86 -52.95 52.55
CA ILE A 372 15.60 -53.15 53.98
C ILE A 372 15.37 -54.64 54.30
N ALA A 373 14.63 -55.36 53.44
CA ALA A 373 14.45 -56.80 53.59
C ALA A 373 15.78 -57.57 53.46
N GLU A 374 16.63 -57.21 52.50
CA GLU A 374 17.96 -57.80 52.29
C GLU A 374 18.89 -57.53 53.48
N GLU A 375 18.88 -56.32 54.05
CA GLU A 375 19.64 -55.97 55.25
C GLU A 375 19.17 -56.77 56.48
N THR A 376 17.85 -56.87 56.71
CA THR A 376 17.30 -57.66 57.84
C THR A 376 17.56 -59.16 57.69
N ILE A 377 17.54 -59.70 56.46
CA ILE A 377 17.95 -61.09 56.19
C ILE A 377 19.45 -61.28 56.51
N ALA A 378 20.32 -60.37 56.06
CA ALA A 378 21.75 -60.46 56.34
C ALA A 378 22.07 -60.37 57.84
N ASP A 379 21.31 -59.58 58.62
CA ASP A 379 21.45 -59.54 60.08
C ASP A 379 20.92 -60.80 60.76
N LEU A 380 19.81 -61.39 60.29
CA LEU A 380 19.33 -62.68 60.77
C LEU A 380 20.29 -63.83 60.42
N GLU A 381 21.01 -63.77 59.29
CA GLU A 381 22.07 -64.72 58.95
C GLU A 381 23.32 -64.55 59.83
N LYS A 382 23.69 -63.30 60.18
CA LYS A 382 24.73 -63.03 61.19
C LYS A 382 24.34 -63.58 62.56
N GLU A 383 23.11 -63.32 63.03
CA GLU A 383 22.66 -63.88 64.31
C GLU A 383 22.64 -65.42 64.27
N LYS A 384 22.05 -66.02 63.23
CA LYS A 384 22.02 -67.47 63.05
C LYS A 384 23.43 -68.09 63.11
N THR A 385 24.38 -67.54 62.36
CA THR A 385 25.76 -68.07 62.34
C THR A 385 26.46 -67.87 63.69
N MET A 386 26.19 -66.78 64.42
CA MET A 386 26.63 -66.62 65.81
C MET A 386 26.03 -67.70 66.74
N ARG A 387 24.71 -67.94 66.69
CA ARG A 387 24.06 -69.00 67.50
C ARG A 387 24.58 -70.40 67.15
N GLU A 388 24.85 -70.67 65.88
CA GLU A 388 25.44 -71.93 65.42
C GLU A 388 26.87 -72.12 65.96
N LEU A 389 27.67 -71.05 66.07
CA LEU A 389 28.99 -71.07 66.70
C LEU A 389 28.91 -71.25 68.22
N GLU A 390 28.02 -70.53 68.90
CA GLU A 390 27.74 -70.71 70.34
C GLU A 390 27.34 -72.16 70.67
N LEU A 391 26.37 -72.70 69.93
CA LEU A 391 25.91 -74.08 70.08
C LEU A 391 27.03 -75.08 69.80
N LYS A 392 27.87 -74.85 68.77
CA LYS A 392 28.99 -75.71 68.42
C LYS A 392 30.09 -75.69 69.48
N ASP A 393 30.38 -74.55 70.09
CA ASP A 393 31.32 -74.46 71.21
C ASP A 393 30.75 -75.15 72.46
N MET A 394 29.49 -74.92 72.81
CA MET A 394 28.83 -75.63 73.92
C MET A 394 28.82 -77.16 73.72
N LEU A 395 28.53 -77.64 72.51
CA LEU A 395 28.65 -79.06 72.15
C LEU A 395 30.10 -79.57 72.21
N SER A 396 31.08 -78.73 71.88
CA SER A 396 32.51 -79.08 72.01
C SER A 396 32.90 -79.23 73.49
N ARG A 397 32.53 -78.26 74.33
CA ARG A 397 32.72 -78.29 75.79
C ARG A 397 32.11 -79.56 76.38
N HIS A 398 30.82 -79.82 76.13
CA HIS A 398 30.16 -81.03 76.63
C HIS A 398 30.77 -82.34 76.13
N ARG A 399 31.30 -82.41 74.89
CA ARG A 399 32.08 -83.56 74.42
C ARG A 399 33.38 -83.75 75.20
N THR A 400 34.10 -82.67 75.52
CA THR A 400 35.31 -82.76 76.36
C THR A 400 34.98 -83.12 77.81
N GLU A 401 33.88 -82.60 78.37
CA GLU A 401 33.39 -82.99 79.71
C GLU A 401 33.01 -84.46 79.78
N LEU A 402 32.33 -84.99 78.75
CA LEU A 402 32.01 -86.41 78.64
C LEU A 402 33.28 -87.24 78.52
N SER A 403 34.21 -86.90 77.61
CA SER A 403 35.49 -87.60 77.47
C SER A 403 36.33 -87.60 78.76
N ASN A 404 36.28 -86.52 79.54
CA ASN A 404 36.94 -86.44 80.85
C ASN A 404 36.25 -87.31 81.90
N LYS A 405 34.91 -87.38 81.89
CA LYS A 405 34.13 -88.29 82.75
C LYS A 405 34.37 -89.75 82.37
N ASP A 406 34.40 -90.09 81.09
CA ASP A 406 34.68 -91.45 80.60
C ASP A 406 36.10 -91.89 80.95
N ALA A 407 37.10 -91.01 80.80
CA ALA A 407 38.47 -91.26 81.26
C ALA A 407 38.53 -91.44 82.80
N THR A 408 37.74 -90.68 83.56
CA THR A 408 37.61 -90.86 85.02
C THR A 408 36.96 -92.21 85.36
N ILE A 409 35.92 -92.61 84.63
CA ILE A 409 35.24 -93.89 84.78
C ILE A 409 36.16 -95.07 84.42
N SER A 410 37.00 -94.95 83.38
CA SER A 410 38.02 -95.97 83.08
C SER A 410 39.00 -96.09 84.24
N ASN A 411 39.62 -94.97 84.66
CA ASN A 411 40.55 -94.96 85.80
C ASN A 411 39.93 -95.52 87.10
N LEU A 412 38.62 -95.41 87.29
CA LEU A 412 37.91 -96.02 88.41
C LEU A 412 37.68 -97.52 88.21
N LYS A 413 37.32 -97.98 87.01
CA LYS A 413 37.19 -99.40 86.66
C LYS A 413 38.53 -100.14 86.69
N ASP A 414 39.61 -99.49 86.28
CA ASP A 414 40.95 -100.06 86.30
C ASP A 414 41.40 -100.28 87.77
N LYS A 415 41.15 -99.29 88.65
CA LYS A 415 41.31 -99.44 90.10
C LYS A 415 40.38 -100.49 90.71
N GLU A 416 39.12 -100.56 90.28
CA GLU A 416 38.17 -101.59 90.72
C GLU A 416 38.66 -103.00 90.36
N ASN A 417 39.21 -103.17 89.16
CA ASN A 417 39.81 -104.43 88.71
C ASN A 417 41.11 -104.75 89.45
N ASP A 418 41.95 -103.77 89.77
CA ASP A 418 43.14 -103.99 90.59
C ASP A 418 42.77 -104.36 92.03
N TYR A 419 41.78 -103.69 92.63
CA TYR A 419 41.24 -104.10 93.94
C TYR A 419 40.62 -105.51 93.90
N LYS A 420 39.94 -105.91 92.81
CA LYS A 420 39.47 -107.30 92.63
C LYS A 420 40.62 -108.29 92.61
N LYS A 421 41.68 -108.05 91.83
CA LYS A 421 42.91 -108.89 91.82
C LYS A 421 43.54 -108.97 93.21
N THR A 422 43.59 -107.87 93.95
CA THR A 422 44.09 -107.85 95.34
C THR A 422 43.20 -108.68 96.27
N ILE A 423 41.87 -108.57 96.16
CA ILE A 423 40.92 -109.37 96.94
C ILE A 423 41.02 -110.86 96.59
N GLU A 424 41.13 -111.22 95.32
CA GLU A 424 41.35 -112.60 94.87
C GLU A 424 42.67 -113.17 95.42
N LEU A 425 43.73 -112.37 95.43
CA LEU A 425 45.04 -112.77 95.96
C LEU A 425 45.00 -112.95 97.49
N LEU A 426 44.45 -112.00 98.23
CA LEU A 426 44.20 -112.12 99.67
C LEU A 426 43.26 -113.28 100.03
N THR A 427 42.31 -113.61 99.15
CA THR A 427 41.42 -114.77 99.34
C THR A 427 42.18 -116.07 99.14
N ARG A 428 43.10 -116.14 98.17
CA ARG A 428 44.00 -117.27 97.97
C ARG A 428 44.96 -117.45 99.15
N GLU A 429 45.59 -116.38 99.61
CA GLU A 429 46.44 -116.39 100.82
C GLU A 429 45.66 -116.86 102.05
N LYS A 430 44.40 -116.43 102.22
CA LYS A 430 43.49 -116.90 103.27
C LYS A 430 43.14 -118.39 103.11
N GLU A 431 42.94 -118.88 101.90
CA GLU A 431 42.63 -120.30 101.62
C GLU A 431 43.85 -121.19 101.86
N GLU A 432 45.05 -120.74 101.47
CA GLU A 432 46.33 -121.38 101.79
C GLU A 432 46.59 -121.40 103.31
N LEU A 433 46.36 -120.28 104.00
CA LEU A 433 46.43 -120.23 105.47
C LEU A 433 45.37 -121.11 106.15
N ASN A 434 44.16 -121.20 105.61
CA ASN A 434 43.14 -122.12 106.12
C ASN A 434 43.51 -123.59 105.91
N ALA A 435 44.10 -123.95 104.76
CA ALA A 435 44.63 -125.29 104.51
C ALA A 435 45.80 -125.61 105.46
N MET A 436 46.64 -124.62 105.76
CA MET A 436 47.70 -124.72 106.77
C MET A 436 47.13 -124.87 108.19
N VAL A 437 46.04 -124.18 108.53
CA VAL A 437 45.32 -124.37 109.80
C VAL A 437 44.68 -125.75 109.89
N ILE A 438 44.10 -126.28 108.80
CA ILE A 438 43.51 -127.63 108.79
C ILE A 438 44.59 -128.70 108.98
N THR A 439 45.73 -128.59 108.27
CA THR A 439 46.85 -129.53 108.45
C THR A 439 47.45 -129.44 109.85
N LEU A 440 47.67 -128.23 110.39
CA LEU A 440 48.08 -128.04 111.80
C LEU A 440 47.04 -128.57 112.80
N GLN A 441 45.74 -128.52 112.50
CA GLN A 441 44.69 -129.13 113.34
C GLN A 441 44.70 -130.66 113.27
N GLU A 442 45.00 -131.25 112.11
CA GLU A 442 45.15 -132.69 111.94
C GLU A 442 46.43 -133.21 112.66
N GLU A 443 47.54 -132.47 112.57
CA GLU A 443 48.78 -132.70 113.32
C GLU A 443 48.53 -132.60 114.84
N LEU A 444 47.88 -131.52 115.31
CA LEU A 444 47.51 -131.37 116.73
C LEU A 444 46.58 -132.47 117.22
N LYS A 445 45.74 -133.04 116.35
CA LYS A 445 44.81 -134.14 116.68
C LYS A 445 45.53 -135.49 116.78
N ASN A 446 46.56 -135.72 115.97
CA ASN A 446 47.45 -136.87 116.09
C ASN A 446 48.34 -136.75 117.34
N LEU A 447 48.99 -135.61 117.54
CA LEU A 447 49.81 -135.32 118.73
C LEU A 447 48.98 -135.42 120.03
N ARG A 448 47.69 -135.04 120.01
CA ARG A 448 46.78 -135.19 121.16
C ARG A 448 46.49 -136.66 121.50
N ASN A 449 46.51 -137.57 120.53
CA ASN A 449 46.33 -139.00 120.78
C ASN A 449 47.64 -139.66 121.30
N GLU A 450 48.80 -139.18 120.84
CA GLU A 450 50.10 -139.64 121.32
C GLU A 450 50.42 -139.12 122.74
N SER A 451 50.05 -137.86 123.03
CA SER A 451 50.21 -137.22 124.34
C SER A 451 49.55 -138.00 125.49
N ALA A 452 48.47 -138.74 125.22
CA ALA A 452 47.70 -139.47 126.23
C ALA A 452 48.43 -140.70 126.82
N ASN A 453 49.47 -141.21 126.16
CA ASN A 453 50.31 -142.32 126.65
C ASN A 453 51.66 -141.85 127.21
N VAL A 454 51.96 -140.55 127.16
CA VAL A 454 53.31 -140.00 127.40
C VAL A 454 53.39 -139.14 128.67
N ASP A 455 52.27 -138.60 129.18
CA ASP A 455 52.24 -137.86 130.46
C ASP A 455 52.73 -138.72 131.66
N ASP A 456 52.45 -140.02 131.67
CA ASP A 456 52.96 -140.97 132.68
C ASP A 456 54.48 -141.24 132.58
N GLN A 457 55.13 -140.88 131.46
CA GLN A 457 56.59 -141.01 131.27
C GLN A 457 57.33 -139.67 131.30
N ILE A 458 56.65 -138.53 131.11
CA ILE A 458 57.27 -137.20 131.11
C ILE A 458 57.83 -136.78 132.49
N GLN A 459 57.41 -137.41 133.59
CA GLN A 459 58.10 -137.25 134.88
C GLN A 459 59.56 -137.76 134.85
N GLN A 460 59.91 -138.69 133.94
CA GLN A 460 61.13 -139.49 134.06
C GLN A 460 62.36 -138.94 133.30
N LEU A 461 62.15 -138.12 132.26
CA LEU A 461 63.22 -137.60 131.38
C LEU A 461 63.38 -136.08 131.44
N ASN A 462 63.21 -135.50 132.62
CA ASN A 462 63.55 -134.10 132.92
C ASN A 462 65.08 -133.91 133.08
N LYS A 463 65.86 -134.50 132.17
CA LYS A 463 67.33 -134.53 132.11
C LYS A 463 67.78 -134.72 130.66
N GLN A 464 68.70 -133.86 130.19
CA GLN A 464 69.19 -133.79 128.80
C GLN A 464 68.09 -133.29 127.84
N ILE A 465 68.27 -132.29 126.99
CA ILE A 465 69.43 -131.48 126.55
C ILE A 465 68.79 -130.13 126.12
N GLN A 466 69.17 -128.91 126.52
CA GLN A 466 70.46 -128.25 126.75
C GLN A 466 71.38 -128.17 125.52
N GLN A 467 71.43 -126.98 124.87
CA GLN A 467 72.24 -126.57 123.69
C GLN A 467 71.75 -127.10 122.31
N GLU A 468 71.83 -126.45 121.11
CA GLU A 468 72.07 -125.07 120.55
C GLU A 468 71.76 -125.12 119.00
N ARG A 469 71.77 -124.15 118.04
CA ARG A 469 72.22 -122.74 117.74
C ARG A 469 71.33 -122.17 116.56
N LEU A 470 70.98 -120.86 116.41
CA LEU A 470 71.67 -119.70 115.73
C LEU A 470 72.02 -119.88 114.21
N LEU A 471 71.90 -118.93 113.24
CA LEU A 471 71.33 -117.54 113.11
C LEU A 471 71.37 -116.94 111.64
N LYS A 472 70.58 -115.86 111.33
CA LYS A 472 70.75 -114.76 110.28
C LYS A 472 70.44 -114.98 108.75
N LEU A 473 70.26 -113.99 107.81
CA LEU A 473 69.71 -112.58 107.78
C LEU A 473 69.80 -111.79 106.39
N GLN A 474 68.73 -111.08 105.91
CA GLN A 474 68.63 -109.79 105.08
C GLN A 474 68.88 -109.57 103.53
N ALA A 475 68.23 -108.49 102.98
CA ALA A 475 68.51 -107.54 101.81
C ALA A 475 68.26 -107.95 100.30
N VAL A 476 68.21 -107.12 99.21
CA VAL A 476 68.53 -105.69 98.81
C VAL A 476 67.57 -105.10 97.67
N ASN A 477 67.85 -103.96 96.94
CA ASN A 477 66.94 -103.26 95.95
C ASN A 477 67.59 -102.20 94.93
N LYS A 478 66.86 -101.66 93.90
CA LYS A 478 67.02 -100.47 92.93
C LYS A 478 67.65 -100.64 91.49
N LEU A 479 67.57 -99.72 90.47
CA LEU A 479 66.56 -98.81 89.79
C LEU A 479 67.20 -97.92 88.63
N ALA A 480 66.56 -97.59 87.47
CA ALA A 480 67.04 -96.62 86.39
C ALA A 480 65.99 -96.13 85.29
N GLU A 481 66.33 -95.24 84.32
CA GLU A 481 65.41 -94.36 83.49
C GLU A 481 65.90 -93.83 82.06
N VAL A 482 65.03 -93.22 81.19
CA VAL A 482 65.24 -92.14 80.10
C VAL A 482 65.19 -92.41 78.53
N MET A 483 64.56 -91.47 77.75
CA MET A 483 64.77 -90.99 76.31
C MET A 483 63.75 -91.18 75.10
N ASN A 484 63.98 -90.54 73.91
CA ASN A 484 62.94 -89.89 73.02
C ASN A 484 63.29 -89.61 71.49
N ARG A 485 62.33 -89.61 70.48
CA ARG A 485 62.21 -88.77 69.18
C ARG A 485 61.57 -89.36 67.85
N LYS A 486 60.85 -88.50 67.04
CA LYS A 486 60.53 -88.49 65.54
C LYS A 486 59.40 -89.43 64.93
N ASP A 487 58.83 -89.36 63.69
CA ASP A 487 59.01 -88.54 62.43
C ASP A 487 57.76 -88.15 61.51
N TRP A 488 57.69 -88.43 60.16
CA TRP A 488 56.85 -87.73 59.09
C TRP A 488 56.19 -88.57 57.93
N SER A 489 55.08 -88.08 57.30
CA SER A 489 54.90 -87.80 55.81
C SER A 489 53.47 -87.94 55.14
N GLY A 490 53.13 -87.13 54.09
CA GLY A 490 52.27 -87.57 52.93
C GLY A 490 51.18 -86.67 52.24
N LYS A 491 51.47 -86.06 51.04
CA LYS A 491 50.61 -85.82 49.80
C LYS A 491 49.27 -84.98 49.90
N LYS A 492 48.68 -84.30 48.87
CA LYS A 492 48.99 -83.92 47.44
C LYS A 492 48.02 -82.82 46.87
N ASN A 493 48.52 -81.91 46.00
CA ASN A 493 47.82 -81.17 44.89
C ASN A 493 46.63 -80.20 45.24
N LYS A 494 46.14 -79.27 44.37
CA LYS A 494 46.32 -78.97 42.92
C LYS A 494 46.14 -77.46 42.61
N SER A 495 46.52 -76.99 41.41
CA SER A 495 46.47 -75.59 40.94
C SER A 495 45.76 -75.41 39.58
N SER A 496 45.26 -74.20 39.27
CA SER A 496 45.38 -73.49 37.96
C SER A 496 44.51 -72.21 37.92
N ALA A 497 45.01 -71.11 37.34
CA ALA A 497 44.22 -69.89 37.09
C ALA A 497 44.80 -69.02 35.94
N THR A 498 44.48 -69.33 34.67
CA THR A 498 44.63 -68.42 33.51
C THR A 498 43.84 -68.94 32.30
N PHE A 499 42.80 -68.24 31.83
CA PHE A 499 42.20 -68.49 30.51
C PHE A 499 41.45 -67.28 29.89
N GLU A 500 40.75 -66.47 30.69
CA GLU A 500 39.71 -65.56 30.16
C GLU A 500 40.19 -64.28 29.44
N LEU A 501 41.47 -63.93 29.50
CA LEU A 501 41.95 -62.62 29.04
C LEU A 501 42.04 -62.43 27.51
N ARG A 502 41.95 -63.50 26.69
CA ARG A 502 42.17 -63.41 25.22
C ARG A 502 40.90 -63.28 24.37
N LYS A 503 39.70 -63.24 24.95
CA LYS A 503 38.44 -63.08 24.18
C LYS A 503 38.06 -61.61 23.94
N LYS A 504 38.13 -60.76 24.99
CA LYS A 504 37.67 -59.35 24.93
C LYS A 504 38.51 -58.43 24.03
N GLU A 505 39.79 -58.74 23.76
CA GLU A 505 40.63 -57.95 22.86
C GLU A 505 40.11 -57.90 21.41
N LYS A 506 39.49 -58.97 20.90
CA LYS A 506 39.03 -59.04 19.50
C LYS A 506 37.74 -58.25 19.28
N GLU A 507 36.81 -58.26 20.23
CA GLU A 507 35.59 -57.45 20.17
C GLU A 507 35.92 -55.96 20.26
N CYS A 508 36.83 -55.57 21.16
CA CYS A 508 37.22 -54.17 21.33
C CYS A 508 37.80 -53.56 20.03
N ARG A 509 38.65 -54.28 19.30
CA ARG A 509 39.18 -53.82 17.99
C ARG A 509 38.10 -53.72 16.90
N LYS A 510 37.10 -54.60 16.91
CA LYS A 510 36.01 -54.60 15.93
C LYS A 510 35.07 -53.40 16.13
N ILE A 511 34.66 -53.17 17.37
CA ILE A 511 33.84 -52.00 17.77
C ILE A 511 34.60 -50.69 17.49
N GLN A 512 35.92 -50.66 17.70
CA GLN A 512 36.74 -49.50 17.37
C GLN A 512 36.74 -49.18 15.86
N GLN A 513 36.79 -50.19 14.99
CA GLN A 513 36.73 -50.03 13.52
C GLN A 513 35.33 -49.59 13.05
N GLU A 514 34.28 -50.18 13.60
CA GLU A 514 32.89 -49.79 13.33
C GLU A 514 32.65 -48.33 13.74
N LEU A 515 33.17 -47.90 14.90
CA LEU A 515 33.12 -46.50 15.36
C LEU A 515 33.89 -45.53 14.45
N THR A 516 35.01 -45.93 13.84
CA THR A 516 35.70 -45.08 12.85
C THR A 516 34.94 -44.96 11.53
N LEU A 517 34.37 -46.07 11.03
CA LEU A 517 33.58 -46.04 9.79
C LEU A 517 32.31 -45.20 9.95
N GLU A 518 31.64 -45.27 11.10
CA GLU A 518 30.46 -44.43 11.36
C GLU A 518 30.84 -42.94 11.45
N LYS A 519 31.99 -42.62 12.07
CA LYS A 519 32.53 -41.24 12.06
C LYS A 519 32.85 -40.74 10.66
N GLU A 520 33.39 -41.58 9.78
CA GLU A 520 33.64 -41.19 8.38
C GLU A 520 32.34 -40.97 7.60
N LYS A 521 31.30 -41.80 7.80
CA LYS A 521 29.96 -41.55 7.24
C LYS A 521 29.37 -40.23 7.73
N TYR A 522 29.42 -39.96 9.04
CA TYR A 522 28.93 -38.69 9.61
C TYR A 522 29.73 -37.49 9.08
N ASN A 523 31.05 -37.59 8.96
CA ASN A 523 31.88 -36.54 8.36
C ASN A 523 31.53 -36.31 6.88
N GLN A 524 31.28 -37.36 6.10
CA GLN A 524 30.81 -37.23 4.71
C GLN A 524 29.40 -36.62 4.62
N MET A 525 28.49 -36.96 5.54
CA MET A 525 27.16 -36.36 5.61
C MET A 525 27.24 -34.86 5.96
N ILE A 526 28.06 -34.49 6.94
CA ILE A 526 28.33 -33.09 7.29
C ILE A 526 28.98 -32.34 6.11
N ALA A 527 29.91 -32.96 5.38
CA ALA A 527 30.52 -32.37 4.19
C ALA A 527 29.49 -32.15 3.05
N ARG A 528 28.53 -33.06 2.85
CA ARG A 528 27.42 -32.89 1.90
C ARG A 528 26.50 -31.75 2.32
N PHE A 529 26.01 -31.75 3.56
CA PHE A 529 25.13 -30.68 4.04
C PHE A 529 25.84 -29.30 4.03
N ASN A 530 27.13 -29.21 4.36
CA ASN A 530 27.89 -27.96 4.22
C ASN A 530 28.03 -27.52 2.76
N LYS A 531 28.18 -28.44 1.81
CA LYS A 531 28.19 -28.14 0.36
C LYS A 531 26.81 -27.66 -0.10
N GLU A 532 25.76 -28.40 0.21
CA GLU A 532 24.36 -28.07 -0.13
C GLU A 532 23.95 -26.70 0.46
N LEU A 533 24.34 -26.41 1.70
CA LEU A 533 24.10 -25.11 2.35
C LEU A 533 24.87 -23.98 1.64
N SER A 534 26.11 -24.22 1.20
CA SER A 534 26.88 -23.27 0.38
C SER A 534 26.29 -23.06 -1.01
N GLU A 535 25.73 -24.10 -1.65
CA GLU A 535 25.07 -24.01 -2.96
C GLU A 535 23.73 -23.27 -2.84
N MET A 536 22.95 -23.53 -1.79
CA MET A 536 21.73 -22.76 -1.48
C MET A 536 22.04 -21.29 -1.13
N GLN A 537 23.16 -21.00 -0.46
CA GLN A 537 23.60 -19.62 -0.22
C GLN A 537 24.01 -18.89 -1.50
N ALA A 538 24.66 -19.58 -2.44
CA ALA A 538 24.97 -19.02 -3.75
C ALA A 538 23.71 -18.73 -4.56
N LEU A 539 22.76 -19.68 -4.63
CA LEU A 539 21.47 -19.50 -5.31
C LEU A 539 20.66 -18.33 -4.71
N LEU A 540 20.60 -18.22 -3.38
CA LEU A 540 19.92 -17.12 -2.70
C LEU A 540 20.59 -15.76 -2.99
N TYR A 541 21.92 -15.72 -3.10
CA TYR A 541 22.64 -14.51 -3.52
C TYR A 541 22.30 -14.12 -4.96
N ASP A 542 22.37 -15.06 -5.90
CA ASP A 542 22.08 -14.80 -7.32
C ASP A 542 20.62 -14.39 -7.54
N GLU A 543 19.66 -15.07 -6.88
CA GLU A 543 18.24 -14.69 -6.88
C GLU A 543 18.04 -13.29 -6.27
N SER A 544 18.77 -12.94 -5.20
CA SER A 544 18.73 -11.59 -4.62
C SER A 544 19.30 -10.52 -5.57
N GLN A 545 20.30 -10.83 -6.40
CA GLN A 545 20.80 -9.91 -7.42
C GLN A 545 19.81 -9.76 -8.59
N ALA A 546 19.22 -10.86 -9.06
CA ALA A 546 18.20 -10.85 -10.10
C ALA A 546 16.97 -10.04 -9.67
N LYS A 547 16.50 -10.26 -8.43
CA LYS A 547 15.40 -9.49 -7.82
C LYS A 547 15.71 -8.01 -7.70
N LEU A 548 16.94 -7.65 -7.30
CA LEU A 548 17.37 -6.24 -7.25
C LEU A 548 17.36 -5.60 -8.64
N LYS A 549 17.85 -6.30 -9.67
CA LYS A 549 17.85 -5.80 -11.05
C LYS A 549 16.42 -5.56 -11.56
N ILE A 550 15.53 -6.55 -11.40
CA ILE A 550 14.11 -6.45 -11.80
C ILE A 550 13.41 -5.29 -11.06
N GLN A 551 13.70 -5.10 -9.77
CA GLN A 551 13.17 -3.96 -9.02
C GLN A 551 13.65 -2.61 -9.58
N MET A 552 14.90 -2.50 -10.02
CA MET A 552 15.45 -1.28 -10.63
C MET A 552 14.89 -1.01 -12.03
N GLU A 553 14.61 -2.05 -12.81
CA GLU A 553 13.90 -1.95 -14.09
C GLU A 553 12.45 -1.48 -13.90
N LEU A 554 11.71 -2.09 -12.97
CA LEU A 554 10.36 -1.68 -12.59
C LEU A 554 10.32 -0.22 -12.09
N ASP A 555 11.28 0.17 -11.24
CA ASP A 555 11.38 1.55 -10.73
C ASP A 555 11.62 2.58 -11.85
N SER A 556 12.38 2.21 -12.88
CA SER A 556 12.60 3.05 -14.06
C SER A 556 11.34 3.13 -14.93
N LYS A 557 10.62 2.01 -15.11
CA LYS A 557 9.38 1.95 -15.89
C LYS A 557 8.21 2.67 -15.21
N ASP A 558 8.10 2.62 -13.89
CA ASP A 558 7.18 3.46 -13.10
C ASP A 558 7.42 4.96 -13.39
N SER A 559 8.68 5.39 -13.50
CA SER A 559 9.02 6.79 -13.80
C SER A 559 8.73 7.19 -15.26
N GLU A 560 8.76 6.23 -16.19
CA GLU A 560 8.36 6.40 -17.59
C GLU A 560 6.83 6.47 -17.74
N ILE A 561 6.08 5.60 -17.02
CA ILE A 561 4.61 5.64 -16.94
C ILE A 561 4.15 6.99 -16.37
N GLU A 562 4.77 7.46 -15.27
CA GLU A 562 4.54 8.81 -14.74
C GLU A 562 4.87 9.93 -15.76
N GLN A 563 5.73 9.68 -16.74
CA GLN A 563 6.07 10.67 -17.78
C GLN A 563 5.02 10.69 -18.90
N LEU A 564 4.52 9.51 -19.29
CA LEU A 564 3.45 9.38 -20.27
C LEU A 564 2.13 9.91 -19.70
N GLN A 565 1.80 9.61 -18.45
CA GLN A 565 0.64 10.16 -17.74
C GLN A 565 0.71 11.69 -17.63
N HIS A 566 1.87 12.27 -17.30
CA HIS A 566 2.04 13.73 -17.24
C HIS A 566 1.94 14.39 -18.63
N LYS A 567 2.49 13.76 -19.67
CA LYS A 567 2.31 14.21 -21.07
C LYS A 567 0.84 14.17 -21.50
N LEU A 568 0.11 13.10 -21.18
CA LEU A 568 -1.33 13.00 -21.45
C LEU A 568 -2.13 14.06 -20.69
N ALA A 569 -1.78 14.34 -19.43
CA ALA A 569 -2.40 15.41 -18.65
C ALA A 569 -2.14 16.80 -19.26
N LEU A 570 -0.92 17.09 -19.73
CA LEU A 570 -0.60 18.32 -20.46
C LEU A 570 -1.38 18.44 -21.77
N VAL A 571 -1.38 17.40 -22.62
CA VAL A 571 -2.11 17.43 -23.91
C VAL A 571 -3.62 17.57 -23.68
N ASN A 572 -4.18 16.93 -22.66
CA ASN A 572 -5.59 17.09 -22.30
C ASN A 572 -5.89 18.50 -21.74
N SER A 573 -4.92 19.16 -21.11
CA SER A 573 -5.04 20.55 -20.66
C SER A 573 -4.85 21.56 -21.80
N GLU A 574 -4.00 21.28 -22.79
CA GLU A 574 -3.77 22.14 -23.97
C GLU A 574 -4.93 22.06 -24.97
N ASN A 575 -5.67 20.93 -24.98
CA ASN A 575 -6.91 20.77 -25.73
C ASN A 575 -8.14 21.39 -25.04
N ALA A 576 -8.03 21.90 -23.81
CA ALA A 576 -9.09 22.65 -23.14
C ALA A 576 -9.01 24.13 -23.56
N SER A 577 -10.04 24.61 -24.26
CA SER A 577 -10.05 25.95 -24.87
C SER A 577 -9.70 27.08 -23.91
N PHE A 578 -8.97 28.07 -24.43
CA PHE A 578 -8.89 29.42 -23.86
C PHE A 578 -10.28 29.89 -23.37
N SER A 579 -10.37 30.21 -22.09
CA SER A 579 -11.50 30.91 -21.47
C SER A 579 -10.94 31.93 -20.49
N SER A 580 -11.40 33.17 -20.58
CA SER A 580 -10.82 34.29 -19.84
C SER A 580 -11.30 34.33 -18.39
N GLY A 581 -10.39 34.03 -17.45
CA GLY A 581 -10.60 34.22 -16.02
C GLY A 581 -9.29 34.61 -15.33
N ILE A 582 -9.13 35.90 -15.02
CA ILE A 582 -8.01 36.39 -14.20
C ILE A 582 -8.46 36.32 -12.74
N GLU A 583 -7.91 35.37 -11.99
CA GLU A 583 -7.83 35.42 -10.53
C GLU A 583 -6.38 35.16 -10.11
N ASP A 584 -5.78 36.11 -9.39
CA ASP A 584 -4.38 36.02 -8.97
C ASP A 584 -4.18 34.91 -7.92
N ASN A 585 -3.43 33.86 -8.29
CA ASN A 585 -2.80 32.94 -7.34
C ASN A 585 -1.31 32.78 -7.68
N ASP A 586 -0.46 33.19 -6.73
CA ASP A 586 0.98 33.36 -6.88
C ASP A 586 1.78 32.08 -6.58
N ASP A 587 2.16 31.33 -7.62
CA ASP A 587 3.46 30.62 -7.75
C ASP A 587 3.65 30.24 -9.24
N GLY A 588 4.17 31.19 -10.04
CA GLY A 588 4.18 31.15 -11.50
C GLY A 588 5.13 30.13 -12.16
N PHE A 589 4.95 28.83 -11.93
CA PHE A 589 5.60 27.75 -12.67
C PHE A 589 4.64 26.59 -12.95
N PRO A 590 4.51 26.13 -14.22
CA PRO A 590 3.96 24.80 -14.51
C PRO A 590 4.73 23.73 -13.73
N GLU A 591 4.04 22.67 -13.28
CA GLU A 591 4.63 21.59 -12.46
C GLU A 591 5.51 20.63 -13.31
N MET A 592 6.48 21.21 -14.04
CA MET A 592 7.50 20.47 -14.77
C MET A 592 8.28 19.57 -13.82
N ARG A 593 8.37 18.30 -14.20
CA ARG A 593 9.17 17.26 -13.53
C ARG A 593 10.54 17.81 -13.13
N LEU A 594 10.84 17.77 -11.83
CA LEU A 594 12.15 18.14 -11.30
C LEU A 594 13.19 17.11 -11.79
N GLU A 595 13.91 17.48 -12.84
CA GLU A 595 15.03 16.72 -13.38
C GLU A 595 16.17 17.64 -13.85
N GLY A 596 17.38 17.10 -13.94
CA GLY A 596 18.56 17.85 -14.37
C GLY A 596 19.88 17.25 -13.86
N TRP A 597 20.98 17.93 -14.18
CA TRP A 597 22.32 17.44 -13.87
C TRP A 597 22.80 17.86 -12.47
N LEU A 598 23.17 16.89 -11.64
CA LEU A 598 23.81 17.08 -10.34
C LEU A 598 25.13 16.29 -10.27
N SER A 599 26.02 16.66 -9.36
CA SER A 599 27.29 15.93 -9.17
C SER A 599 27.40 15.36 -7.76
N ILE A 600 27.83 14.10 -7.64
CA ILE A 600 28.13 13.43 -6.36
C ILE A 600 29.65 13.35 -6.12
N PRO A 601 30.14 13.28 -4.86
CA PRO A 601 31.54 13.01 -4.56
C PRO A 601 31.98 11.68 -5.17
N SER A 602 33.10 11.66 -5.91
CA SER A 602 33.65 10.39 -6.39
C SER A 602 34.10 9.53 -5.21
N LYS A 603 34.89 10.08 -4.28
CA LYS A 603 35.25 9.45 -3.00
C LYS A 603 35.21 10.50 -1.89
N GLN A 604 35.18 10.04 -0.64
CA GLN A 604 35.14 10.88 0.57
C GLN A 604 36.21 11.99 0.60
N ASN A 605 37.37 11.80 -0.04
CA ASN A 605 38.34 12.86 -0.30
C ASN A 605 38.08 13.53 -1.66
N ILE A 606 37.10 14.44 -1.69
CA ILE A 606 36.66 15.22 -2.87
C ILE A 606 37.86 15.90 -3.55
N LYS A 607 38.72 16.60 -2.80
CA LYS A 607 39.90 17.32 -3.32
C LYS A 607 40.89 16.46 -4.11
N ARG A 608 40.86 15.13 -4.00
CA ARG A 608 41.73 14.21 -4.75
C ARG A 608 41.02 13.44 -5.87
N HIS A 609 39.70 13.28 -5.81
CA HIS A 609 38.95 12.41 -6.72
C HIS A 609 37.82 13.12 -7.49
N GLY A 610 37.61 14.41 -7.23
CA GLY A 610 36.61 15.24 -7.88
C GLY A 610 35.16 14.82 -7.60
N TRP A 611 34.29 15.28 -8.50
CA TRP A 611 32.86 15.02 -8.50
C TRP A 611 32.47 14.23 -9.76
N LYS A 612 31.65 13.18 -9.62
CA LYS A 612 31.02 12.46 -10.75
C LYS A 612 29.69 13.15 -11.06
N LYS A 613 29.56 13.69 -12.28
CA LYS A 613 28.30 14.26 -12.78
C LYS A 613 27.33 13.12 -13.14
N LEU A 614 26.06 13.26 -12.78
CA LEU A 614 24.96 12.31 -13.02
C LEU A 614 23.70 13.08 -13.45
N TYR A 615 22.84 12.44 -14.23
CA TYR A 615 21.52 12.97 -14.56
C TYR A 615 20.49 12.48 -13.54
N VAL A 616 19.72 13.38 -12.93
CA VAL A 616 18.84 13.08 -11.80
C VAL A 616 17.40 13.40 -12.13
N VAL A 617 16.50 12.44 -11.86
CA VAL A 617 15.07 12.52 -12.16
C VAL A 617 14.26 12.28 -10.88
N VAL A 618 13.34 13.18 -10.55
CA VAL A 618 12.50 13.07 -9.33
C VAL A 618 11.07 12.70 -9.69
N SER A 619 10.77 11.40 -9.64
CA SER A 619 9.44 10.78 -9.71
C SER A 619 8.52 11.24 -8.56
N SER A 620 7.23 10.89 -8.58
CA SER A 620 6.33 11.07 -7.44
C SER A 620 6.83 10.37 -6.16
N ARG A 621 7.47 9.20 -6.29
CA ARG A 621 7.85 8.32 -5.17
C ARG A 621 9.37 8.13 -5.01
N LYS A 622 10.19 8.43 -6.02
CA LYS A 622 11.63 8.11 -6.04
C LYS A 622 12.50 9.23 -6.63
N ILE A 623 13.75 9.32 -6.18
CA ILE A 623 14.82 10.09 -6.83
C ILE A 623 15.74 9.09 -7.52
N ILE A 624 15.90 9.21 -8.84
CA ILE A 624 16.61 8.25 -9.69
C ILE A 624 17.83 8.93 -10.31
N PHE A 625 18.99 8.27 -10.27
CA PHE A 625 20.27 8.80 -10.76
C PHE A 625 20.79 7.93 -11.92
N TYR A 626 21.02 8.54 -13.08
CA TYR A 626 21.56 7.90 -14.30
C TYR A 626 22.98 8.45 -14.60
N ASN A 627 23.83 7.73 -15.35
CA ASN A 627 25.12 8.30 -15.74
C ASN A 627 24.93 9.42 -16.78
N ASN A 628 24.09 9.16 -17.80
CA ASN A 628 23.74 10.13 -18.84
C ASN A 628 22.21 10.31 -18.95
N GLU A 629 21.80 11.41 -19.58
CA GLU A 629 20.39 11.68 -19.92
C GLU A 629 19.79 10.65 -20.88
N ALA A 630 20.59 10.11 -21.83
CA ALA A 630 20.16 9.07 -22.76
C ALA A 630 19.93 7.69 -22.11
N ASP A 631 20.53 7.44 -20.95
CA ASP A 631 20.39 6.17 -20.22
C ASP A 631 18.94 5.97 -19.72
N LYS A 632 18.19 7.07 -19.52
CA LYS A 632 16.80 7.16 -19.02
C LYS A 632 15.80 6.24 -19.73
N LEU A 633 16.09 5.82 -20.97
CA LEU A 633 15.25 4.91 -21.77
C LEU A 633 15.83 3.49 -21.92
N ASN A 634 17.14 3.32 -21.74
CA ASN A 634 17.90 2.18 -22.28
C ASN A 634 18.85 1.47 -21.30
N ALA A 635 19.06 1.98 -20.08
CA ALA A 635 20.00 1.37 -19.13
C ALA A 635 19.56 1.54 -17.66
N ASP A 636 19.82 0.51 -16.84
CA ASP A 636 19.43 0.53 -15.42
C ASP A 636 20.15 1.67 -14.66
N PRO A 637 19.45 2.43 -13.80
CA PRO A 637 20.00 3.57 -13.07
C PRO A 637 21.14 3.16 -12.11
N VAL A 638 21.93 4.13 -11.69
CA VAL A 638 23.10 3.96 -10.81
C VAL A 638 22.70 3.90 -9.34
N ILE A 639 21.81 4.81 -8.92
CA ILE A 639 21.29 4.94 -7.55
C ILE A 639 19.79 5.24 -7.63
N ILE A 640 19.00 4.68 -6.72
CA ILE A 640 17.59 5.02 -6.51
C ILE A 640 17.38 5.30 -5.01
N LEU A 641 16.79 6.45 -4.67
CA LEU A 641 16.38 6.80 -3.31
C LEU A 641 14.86 6.90 -3.22
N ASN A 642 14.24 6.21 -2.26
CA ASN A 642 12.80 6.26 -2.02
C ASN A 642 12.43 7.56 -1.26
N LEU A 643 11.54 8.39 -1.81
CA LEU A 643 11.16 9.69 -1.20
C LEU A 643 10.60 9.51 0.22
N SER A 644 9.77 8.48 0.44
CA SER A 644 9.23 8.09 1.76
C SER A 644 10.29 7.68 2.80
N LYS A 645 11.56 7.55 2.40
CA LYS A 645 12.70 7.26 3.28
C LYS A 645 13.67 8.43 3.41
N LEU A 646 13.43 9.57 2.74
CA LEU A 646 14.14 10.81 3.02
C LEU A 646 13.59 11.47 4.29
N PHE A 647 14.51 11.90 5.15
CA PHE A 647 14.22 12.66 6.37
C PHE A 647 14.21 14.16 6.11
N HIS A 648 15.23 14.69 5.43
CA HIS A 648 15.30 16.12 5.05
C HIS A 648 16.30 16.40 3.92
N VAL A 649 16.21 17.61 3.37
CA VAL A 649 17.19 18.24 2.49
C VAL A 649 17.63 19.59 3.08
N ARG A 650 18.93 19.91 3.00
CA ARG A 650 19.46 21.22 3.43
C ARG A 650 20.72 21.65 2.64
N PRO A 651 21.00 22.96 2.53
CA PRO A 651 22.32 23.45 2.17
C PRO A 651 23.39 22.95 3.15
N VAL A 652 24.63 22.76 2.66
CA VAL A 652 25.76 22.43 3.53
C VAL A 652 26.45 23.67 4.09
N THR A 653 27.16 23.49 5.19
CA THR A 653 28.07 24.46 5.79
C THR A 653 29.53 24.05 5.59
N GLN A 654 30.46 24.95 5.93
CA GLN A 654 31.90 24.65 5.93
C GLN A 654 32.28 23.47 6.86
N GLY A 655 31.50 23.22 7.91
CA GLY A 655 31.70 22.08 8.82
C GLY A 655 31.26 20.74 8.23
N ASP A 656 30.27 20.74 7.34
CA ASP A 656 29.77 19.52 6.68
C ASP A 656 30.74 19.04 5.58
N VAL A 657 31.43 19.96 4.90
CA VAL A 657 32.31 19.62 3.75
C VAL A 657 33.72 20.22 3.89
N ILE A 658 34.40 19.85 4.98
CA ILE A 658 35.78 20.28 5.36
C ILE A 658 36.90 20.06 4.32
N ARG A 659 36.60 19.51 3.13
CA ARG A 659 37.57 19.24 2.04
C ARG A 659 37.14 19.76 0.66
N ALA A 660 35.99 20.43 0.54
CA ALA A 660 35.61 21.14 -0.69
C ALA A 660 36.33 22.48 -0.81
N GLU A 661 36.33 23.08 -2.01
CA GLU A 661 36.81 24.45 -2.19
C GLU A 661 35.72 25.45 -1.78
N VAL A 662 36.11 26.59 -1.21
CA VAL A 662 35.18 27.59 -0.64
C VAL A 662 34.14 28.08 -1.67
N LYS A 663 34.53 28.14 -2.96
CA LYS A 663 33.67 28.51 -4.09
C LYS A 663 32.57 27.47 -4.42
N ASP A 664 32.76 26.22 -4.00
CA ASP A 664 31.85 25.10 -4.31
C ASP A 664 30.80 24.92 -3.21
N ILE A 665 31.14 25.24 -1.95
CA ILE A 665 30.27 25.07 -0.78
C ILE A 665 28.86 25.66 -0.98
N PRO A 666 28.67 26.87 -1.51
CA PRO A 666 27.32 27.43 -1.75
C PRO A 666 26.48 26.65 -2.78
N ARG A 667 27.10 25.82 -3.62
CA ARG A 667 26.45 24.99 -4.65
C ARG A 667 26.16 23.57 -4.17
N ILE A 668 26.57 23.21 -2.95
CA ILE A 668 26.40 21.86 -2.40
C ILE A 668 25.19 21.82 -1.45
N PHE A 669 24.50 20.68 -1.43
CA PHE A 669 23.43 20.35 -0.48
C PHE A 669 23.53 18.89 -0.01
N GLN A 670 22.92 18.59 1.13
CA GLN A 670 22.89 17.27 1.75
C GLN A 670 21.45 16.73 1.73
N LEU A 671 21.30 15.46 1.34
CA LEU A 671 20.12 14.65 1.60
C LEU A 671 20.41 13.72 2.78
N LEU A 672 19.49 13.61 3.73
CA LEU A 672 19.53 12.61 4.81
C LEU A 672 18.37 11.62 4.64
N TYR A 673 18.65 10.32 4.65
CA TYR A 673 17.69 9.23 4.37
C TYR A 673 17.99 7.96 5.16
N ALA A 674 17.01 7.07 5.33
CA ALA A 674 17.21 5.76 5.95
C ALA A 674 17.99 4.83 5.01
N GLY A 675 18.95 4.06 5.54
CA GLY A 675 19.80 3.16 4.73
C GLY A 675 19.05 2.09 3.93
N GLU A 676 17.92 1.59 4.45
CA GLU A 676 16.95 0.74 3.74
C GLU A 676 16.30 1.38 2.50
N GLY A 677 16.40 2.70 2.34
CA GLY A 677 15.76 3.46 1.26
C GLY A 677 16.57 3.60 -0.03
N GLU A 678 17.78 3.06 -0.08
CA GLU A 678 18.77 3.23 -1.16
C GLU A 678 19.03 1.92 -1.92
N SER A 679 18.70 1.89 -3.22
CA SER A 679 19.14 0.85 -4.15
C SER A 679 20.32 1.34 -4.98
N ARG A 680 21.30 0.47 -5.26
CA ARG A 680 22.42 0.75 -6.18
C ARG A 680 22.62 -0.39 -7.16
N LYS A 681 23.14 -0.05 -8.34
CA LYS A 681 23.46 -1.02 -9.40
C LYS A 681 24.58 -1.99 -8.95
N PRO A 682 24.37 -3.31 -8.91
CA PRO A 682 25.42 -4.25 -8.58
C PRO A 682 26.50 -4.26 -9.68
N GLY A 683 27.75 -3.96 -9.29
CA GLY A 683 28.90 -3.89 -10.19
C GLY A 683 29.74 -2.63 -10.03
N ASP A 684 29.12 -1.46 -9.75
CA ASP A 684 29.83 -0.17 -9.58
C ASP A 684 30.42 -0.02 -8.14
N SER A 685 30.64 -1.15 -7.45
CA SER A 685 30.92 -1.30 -6.00
C SER A 685 32.32 -0.85 -5.55
N SER A 686 32.99 0.02 -6.32
CA SER A 686 34.35 0.50 -6.04
C SER A 686 34.41 1.89 -5.38
N HIS A 687 33.26 2.57 -5.27
CA HIS A 687 33.16 3.96 -4.79
C HIS A 687 32.03 4.13 -3.75
N LEU A 688 32.40 4.70 -2.58
CA LEU A 688 31.55 4.97 -1.42
C LEU A 688 30.99 3.76 -0.64
N GLU A 689 31.83 2.76 -0.36
CA GLU A 689 31.75 2.12 0.97
C GLU A 689 32.51 2.99 1.99
N MET A 690 31.95 3.13 3.20
CA MET A 690 32.71 3.53 4.40
C MET A 690 33.30 2.26 5.05
N SER A 691 34.14 1.52 4.32
CA SER A 691 34.84 0.35 4.85
C SER A 691 36.27 0.70 5.25
N LEU A 692 36.67 0.28 6.46
CA LEU A 692 38.09 0.09 6.75
C LEU A 692 38.62 -1.02 5.83
N PRO A 693 39.90 -1.00 5.42
CA PRO A 693 40.35 -1.66 4.18
C PRO A 693 39.96 -3.14 4.06
N LYS A 694 39.11 -3.45 3.06
CA LYS A 694 38.81 -4.82 2.61
C LYS A 694 39.93 -5.40 1.74
N ASP A 695 41.18 -5.33 2.22
CA ASP A 695 42.36 -5.91 1.57
C ASP A 695 43.04 -6.95 2.48
N THR A 696 42.22 -7.77 3.15
CA THR A 696 42.69 -9.01 3.80
C THR A 696 41.54 -10.03 3.91
N MET A 697 41.09 -10.58 2.78
CA MET A 697 40.30 -11.83 2.79
C MET A 697 41.21 -13.02 3.11
N GLN A 698 41.59 -13.14 4.39
CA GLN A 698 42.37 -14.27 4.88
C GLN A 698 41.78 -14.75 6.22
N LEU A 699 40.91 -15.77 6.12
CA LEU A 699 40.56 -16.78 7.14
C LEU A 699 40.58 -16.30 8.62
N GLY A 700 39.43 -15.90 9.19
CA GLY A 700 39.32 -15.78 10.65
C GLY A 700 38.30 -14.81 11.26
N ALA A 701 37.40 -14.21 10.49
CA ALA A 701 36.30 -13.42 11.04
C ALA A 701 35.14 -14.34 11.48
N LEU A 702 34.55 -14.08 12.65
CA LEU A 702 33.48 -14.89 13.25
C LEU A 702 32.32 -13.98 13.69
N GLU A 703 31.14 -14.14 13.09
CA GLU A 703 29.95 -13.41 13.52
C GLU A 703 29.17 -14.14 14.61
N HIS A 704 28.78 -13.42 15.67
CA HIS A 704 27.99 -13.99 16.77
C HIS A 704 27.21 -12.90 17.52
N LYS A 705 25.89 -13.09 17.70
CA LYS A 705 24.97 -12.16 18.41
C LYS A 705 25.16 -10.68 18.00
N GLY A 706 25.37 -10.43 16.69
CA GLY A 706 25.57 -9.09 16.11
C GLY A 706 27.01 -8.54 16.17
N HIS A 707 27.95 -9.23 16.82
CA HIS A 707 29.38 -8.89 16.81
C HIS A 707 30.07 -9.46 15.57
N ASP A 708 31.07 -8.74 15.04
CA ASP A 708 32.05 -9.21 14.04
C ASP A 708 33.40 -9.35 14.76
N PHE A 709 33.72 -10.57 15.18
CA PHE A 709 34.93 -10.88 15.96
C PHE A 709 36.12 -11.21 15.07
N VAL A 710 37.27 -10.65 15.40
CA VAL A 710 38.57 -10.93 14.77
C VAL A 710 39.53 -11.49 15.82
N SER A 711 40.33 -12.50 15.44
CA SER A 711 41.39 -13.05 16.29
C SER A 711 42.51 -12.02 16.52
N ILE A 712 42.79 -11.67 17.77
CA ILE A 712 43.83 -10.72 18.17
C ILE A 712 44.65 -11.27 19.35
N ASN A 713 45.97 -11.09 19.29
CA ASN A 713 46.93 -11.53 20.28
C ASN A 713 47.38 -10.34 21.16
N PHE A 714 46.98 -10.30 22.43
CA PHE A 714 47.31 -9.20 23.33
C PHE A 714 48.63 -9.43 24.09
N HIS A 715 49.72 -8.77 23.70
CA HIS A 715 51.01 -8.88 24.42
C HIS A 715 51.12 -7.95 25.64
N MET A 716 50.10 -7.11 25.92
CA MET A 716 50.04 -6.14 27.03
C MET A 716 48.77 -6.33 27.89
N PRO A 717 48.77 -5.90 29.17
CA PRO A 717 47.67 -6.08 30.12
C PRO A 717 46.26 -5.82 29.57
N THR A 718 45.52 -6.91 29.30
CA THR A 718 44.17 -6.90 28.72
C THR A 718 43.29 -7.96 29.41
N ALA A 719 42.17 -7.54 29.99
CA ALA A 719 41.22 -8.42 30.69
C ALA A 719 40.05 -8.84 29.79
N CYS A 720 39.55 -10.07 29.98
CA CYS A 720 38.35 -10.57 29.30
C CYS A 720 37.08 -9.97 29.91
N GLU A 721 36.09 -9.64 29.09
CA GLU A 721 34.79 -9.12 29.58
C GLU A 721 33.83 -10.23 30.04
N VAL A 722 34.15 -11.51 29.79
CA VAL A 722 33.33 -12.67 30.18
C VAL A 722 33.88 -13.42 31.40
N CYS A 723 35.21 -13.39 31.66
CA CYS A 723 35.80 -14.10 32.80
C CYS A 723 37.03 -13.38 33.40
N PRO A 724 37.39 -13.63 34.67
CA PRO A 724 38.49 -12.94 35.34
C PRO A 724 39.90 -13.38 34.88
N LYS A 725 40.02 -14.21 33.84
CA LYS A 725 41.33 -14.64 33.31
C LYS A 725 41.94 -13.54 32.44
N PRO A 726 43.27 -13.34 32.47
CA PRO A 726 43.95 -12.46 31.52
C PRO A 726 43.82 -12.99 30.08
N MET A 727 43.66 -12.11 29.10
CA MET A 727 43.77 -12.42 27.67
C MET A 727 45.17 -12.14 27.11
N TRP A 728 46.14 -11.89 27.99
CA TRP A 728 47.44 -11.37 27.62
C TRP A 728 48.59 -12.16 28.23
N HIS A 729 49.71 -12.21 27.51
CA HIS A 729 50.99 -12.71 27.99
C HIS A 729 52.10 -12.28 27.02
N MET A 730 53.27 -11.90 27.54
CA MET A 730 54.29 -11.17 26.77
C MET A 730 54.88 -11.96 25.58
N PHE A 731 55.01 -13.28 25.69
CA PHE A 731 55.64 -14.12 24.65
C PHE A 731 54.67 -15.05 23.91
N ARG A 732 53.58 -15.44 24.55
CA ARG A 732 52.55 -16.36 24.01
C ARG A 732 51.20 -16.00 24.63
N PRO A 733 50.48 -14.99 24.10
CA PRO A 733 49.15 -14.63 24.61
C PRO A 733 48.12 -15.73 24.37
N PRO A 734 47.14 -15.91 25.27
CA PRO A 734 45.97 -16.75 25.03
C PRO A 734 45.21 -16.32 23.76
N PRO A 735 44.60 -17.26 22.99
CA PRO A 735 43.76 -16.91 21.86
C PRO A 735 42.57 -16.03 22.28
N ALA A 736 42.50 -14.81 21.73
CA ALA A 736 41.45 -13.85 22.03
C ALA A 736 40.81 -13.30 20.76
N LEU A 737 39.62 -12.75 20.93
CA LEU A 737 38.76 -12.17 19.91
C LEU A 737 38.42 -10.73 20.31
N GLU A 738 38.51 -9.80 19.37
CA GLU A 738 38.01 -8.43 19.52
C GLU A 738 36.90 -8.16 18.50
N CYS A 739 35.77 -7.62 18.96
CA CYS A 739 34.70 -7.21 18.05
C CYS A 739 35.08 -5.90 17.34
N ARG A 740 35.18 -5.91 16.01
CA ARG A 740 35.46 -4.70 15.20
C ARG A 740 34.48 -3.56 15.46
N ARG A 741 33.21 -3.89 15.73
CA ARG A 741 32.08 -2.95 15.83
C ARG A 741 32.05 -2.21 17.18
N CYS A 742 32.10 -2.95 18.30
CA CYS A 742 31.96 -2.37 19.64
C CYS A 742 33.21 -2.50 20.54
N ARG A 743 34.31 -3.09 20.02
CA ARG A 743 35.58 -3.32 20.73
C ARG A 743 35.51 -4.24 21.94
N LEU A 744 34.42 -5.00 22.10
CA LEU A 744 34.30 -6.06 23.10
C LEU A 744 35.42 -7.09 22.96
N LYS A 745 36.07 -7.48 24.07
CA LYS A 745 37.21 -8.41 24.06
C LYS A 745 36.96 -9.68 24.89
N VAL A 746 37.10 -10.84 24.26
CA VAL A 746 36.82 -12.16 24.87
C VAL A 746 37.84 -13.22 24.47
N HIS A 747 38.08 -14.25 25.29
CA HIS A 747 38.85 -15.44 24.86
C HIS A 747 38.11 -16.19 23.75
N LYS A 748 38.85 -16.79 22.81
CA LYS A 748 38.28 -17.61 21.71
C LYS A 748 37.47 -18.81 22.24
N ASP A 749 37.93 -19.41 23.33
CA ASP A 749 37.26 -20.48 24.08
C ASP A 749 35.76 -20.22 24.35
N HIS A 750 35.38 -19.00 24.74
CA HIS A 750 33.99 -18.69 25.09
C HIS A 750 33.04 -18.84 23.90
N LEU A 751 33.54 -18.51 22.70
CA LEU A 751 32.78 -18.65 21.45
C LEU A 751 32.73 -20.12 20.98
N GLU A 752 33.85 -20.82 21.05
CA GLU A 752 33.97 -22.22 20.60
C GLU A 752 33.18 -23.20 21.49
N LYS A 753 33.06 -22.91 22.79
CA LYS A 753 32.28 -23.73 23.75
C LYS A 753 30.79 -23.39 23.76
N LYS A 754 30.34 -22.41 22.98
CA LYS A 754 28.97 -21.86 23.00
C LYS A 754 28.52 -21.44 24.41
N GLU A 755 29.41 -20.80 25.17
CA GLU A 755 29.05 -20.25 26.48
C GLU A 755 28.15 -19.03 26.28
N ASP A 756 26.87 -19.14 26.69
CA ASP A 756 25.81 -18.19 26.31
C ASP A 756 25.96 -16.77 26.93
N LEU A 757 27.01 -16.56 27.70
CA LEU A 757 27.36 -15.38 28.50
C LEU A 757 27.73 -14.13 27.68
N ILE A 758 27.99 -14.27 26.37
CA ILE A 758 28.28 -13.13 25.50
C ILE A 758 26.97 -12.36 25.22
N ALA A 759 26.90 -11.12 25.68
CA ALA A 759 25.77 -10.22 25.43
C ALA A 759 25.74 -9.72 23.96
N PRO A 760 24.56 -9.42 23.39
CA PRO A 760 24.45 -8.90 22.02
C PRO A 760 25.23 -7.59 21.79
N CYS A 761 25.62 -7.35 20.53
CA CYS A 761 26.42 -6.18 20.18
C CYS A 761 25.64 -4.87 20.40
N LYS A 762 26.12 -4.05 21.34
CA LYS A 762 25.58 -2.69 21.60
C LYS A 762 25.73 -1.74 20.41
N VAL A 763 26.66 -2.03 19.49
CA VAL A 763 26.78 -1.38 18.19
C VAL A 763 26.15 -2.30 17.14
N ASN A 764 24.82 -2.37 17.16
CA ASN A 764 24.07 -3.09 16.13
C ASN A 764 24.09 -2.27 14.84
N TYR A 765 24.30 -2.93 13.69
CA TYR A 765 24.22 -2.27 12.39
C TYR A 765 22.76 -2.23 11.95
N ASP A 766 22.06 -1.16 12.31
CA ASP A 766 20.65 -0.95 11.98
C ASP A 766 20.50 -0.55 10.49
N PRO A 767 19.72 -1.28 9.67
CA PRO A 767 19.37 -0.84 8.32
C PRO A 767 18.67 0.52 8.27
N ASN A 768 18.02 0.94 9.36
CA ASN A 768 17.41 2.26 9.51
C ASN A 768 18.41 3.36 9.89
N SER A 769 19.70 3.06 10.00
CA SER A 769 20.73 4.08 10.21
C SER A 769 20.67 5.16 9.13
N ALA A 770 20.70 6.41 9.56
CA ALA A 770 20.59 7.55 8.67
C ALA A 770 21.88 7.71 7.84
N ARG A 771 21.75 7.62 6.53
CA ARG A 771 22.79 7.90 5.54
C ARG A 771 22.68 9.33 5.03
N GLU A 772 23.81 9.86 4.61
CA GLU A 772 23.93 11.14 3.93
C GLU A 772 24.32 10.95 2.46
N LEU A 773 23.86 11.86 1.59
CA LEU A 773 24.38 12.02 0.24
C LEU A 773 24.60 13.51 -0.02
N LEU A 774 25.83 13.86 -0.41
CA LEU A 774 26.18 15.21 -0.85
C LEU A 774 25.93 15.33 -2.36
N LEU A 775 25.30 16.43 -2.76
CA LEU A 775 24.99 16.77 -4.15
C LEU A 775 25.44 18.20 -4.45
N MET A 776 26.05 18.40 -5.61
CA MET A 776 26.48 19.72 -6.08
C MET A 776 25.73 20.09 -7.37
N ALA A 777 25.10 21.26 -7.36
CA ALA A 777 24.49 21.87 -8.55
C ALA A 777 25.54 22.67 -9.36
N ASN A 778 25.20 23.07 -10.58
CA ASN A 778 26.08 23.84 -11.44
C ASN A 778 26.17 25.31 -10.97
N THR A 779 25.07 25.88 -10.45
CA THR A 779 25.01 27.24 -9.89
C THR A 779 24.43 27.28 -8.47
N ILE A 780 24.41 28.46 -7.83
CA ILE A 780 23.86 28.65 -6.47
C ILE A 780 22.33 28.72 -6.53
N GLU A 781 21.81 29.31 -7.60
CA GLU A 781 20.39 29.47 -7.90
C GLU A 781 19.75 28.10 -8.18
N GLU A 782 20.44 27.24 -8.94
CA GLU A 782 20.07 25.83 -9.08
C GLU A 782 20.04 25.11 -7.73
N GLN A 783 21.06 25.30 -6.87
CA GLN A 783 21.09 24.67 -5.55
C GLN A 783 19.87 25.06 -4.70
N GLN A 784 19.50 26.34 -4.70
CA GLN A 784 18.33 26.84 -3.99
C GLN A 784 17.03 26.26 -4.57
N MET A 785 16.91 26.17 -5.90
CA MET A 785 15.76 25.57 -6.57
C MET A 785 15.62 24.07 -6.23
N TRP A 786 16.72 23.31 -6.29
CA TRP A 786 16.75 21.90 -5.92
C TRP A 786 16.38 21.68 -4.45
N VAL A 787 16.98 22.43 -3.52
CA VAL A 787 16.67 22.34 -2.08
C VAL A 787 15.20 22.70 -1.81
N SER A 788 14.68 23.77 -2.43
CA SER A 788 13.29 24.23 -2.25
C SER A 788 12.27 23.21 -2.79
N ARG A 789 12.44 22.76 -4.04
CA ARG A 789 11.51 21.80 -4.67
C ARG A 789 11.60 20.41 -4.03
N LEU A 790 12.79 19.94 -3.65
CA LEU A 790 12.94 18.70 -2.88
C LEU A 790 12.32 18.81 -1.49
N ARG A 791 12.43 19.97 -0.81
CA ARG A 791 11.76 20.19 0.48
C ARG A 791 10.24 20.07 0.33
N LYS A 792 9.61 20.82 -0.60
CA LYS A 792 8.17 20.73 -0.89
C LYS A 792 7.74 19.26 -1.17
N LYS A 793 8.57 18.46 -1.86
CA LYS A 793 8.30 17.03 -2.13
C LYS A 793 8.47 16.11 -0.92
N ILE A 794 9.47 16.35 -0.07
CA ILE A 794 9.70 15.57 1.16
C ILE A 794 8.63 15.89 2.22
N GLU A 795 8.13 17.12 2.26
CA GLU A 795 6.99 17.51 3.12
C GLU A 795 5.69 16.82 2.66
N LYS A 796 5.47 16.67 1.34
CA LYS A 796 4.27 16.02 0.77
C LYS A 796 4.33 14.48 0.78
N CYS A 797 5.52 13.87 0.65
CA CYS A 797 5.66 12.42 0.38
C CYS A 797 6.82 11.73 1.16
N GLY A 798 7.47 12.43 2.08
CA GLY A 798 8.63 11.93 2.83
C GLY A 798 8.29 11.13 4.08
N TYR A 799 9.32 10.81 4.87
CA TYR A 799 9.23 9.94 6.04
C TYR A 799 8.22 10.43 7.10
N ALA A 800 8.11 11.74 7.31
CA ALA A 800 7.16 12.34 8.25
C ALA A 800 5.70 12.15 7.81
N ALA A 801 5.37 12.49 6.55
CA ALA A 801 4.02 12.35 6.00
C ALA A 801 3.50 10.89 6.05
N GLN A 802 4.40 9.91 5.90
CA GLN A 802 4.03 8.49 5.96
C GLN A 802 3.81 7.97 7.39
N GLN A 803 4.26 8.67 8.44
CA GLN A 803 3.85 8.35 9.82
C GLN A 803 2.41 8.80 10.08
N GLU A 804 2.04 10.01 9.64
CA GLU A 804 0.66 10.51 9.76
C GLU A 804 -0.32 9.62 8.99
N SER A 805 0.04 9.17 7.77
CA SER A 805 -0.81 8.26 6.99
C SER A 805 -0.95 6.86 7.62
N ARG A 806 0.02 6.40 8.42
CA ARG A 806 0.02 5.07 9.06
C ARG A 806 -0.67 5.03 10.44
N GLY A 807 -1.05 6.18 10.99
CA GLY A 807 -1.99 6.26 12.12
C GLY A 807 -3.44 5.96 11.73
N GLY A 808 -3.77 6.01 10.42
CA GLY A 808 -5.11 5.80 9.90
C GLY A 808 -5.54 4.32 9.82
N SER A 809 -6.26 3.84 10.84
CA SER A 809 -6.99 2.56 10.73
C SER A 809 -8.08 2.66 9.64
N PRO A 810 -8.19 1.70 8.70
CA PRO A 810 -9.09 1.77 7.54
C PRO A 810 -10.55 1.45 7.89
N ARG A 811 -11.06 1.99 9.02
CA ARG A 811 -12.43 1.77 9.51
C ARG A 811 -13.04 3.04 10.13
N ALA A 812 -12.79 4.17 9.48
CA ALA A 812 -13.27 5.50 9.88
C ALA A 812 -14.01 6.28 8.76
N SER A 813 -14.56 5.56 7.78
CA SER A 813 -15.72 6.03 7.00
C SER A 813 -16.93 5.14 7.35
N MET A 814 -18.15 5.62 7.11
CA MET A 814 -19.41 5.00 7.56
C MET A 814 -19.59 4.90 9.10
N ARG A 815 -19.59 6.04 9.81
CA ARG A 815 -20.25 6.10 11.15
C ARG A 815 -20.90 7.44 11.52
N SER A 816 -21.65 8.03 10.58
CA SER A 816 -22.68 9.01 10.90
C SER A 816 -23.78 8.34 11.74
N THR A 817 -23.79 8.58 13.06
CA THR A 817 -24.78 8.00 13.97
C THR A 817 -26.13 8.72 13.87
N SER A 818 -26.87 8.46 12.79
CA SER A 818 -28.26 8.88 12.68
C SER A 818 -29.10 8.18 13.74
N LYS A 819 -29.60 8.94 14.72
CA LYS A 819 -30.56 8.44 15.71
C LYS A 819 -31.96 8.48 15.10
N TYR A 820 -32.52 7.31 14.83
CA TYR A 820 -33.94 7.18 14.54
C TYR A 820 -34.77 7.71 15.72
N GLN A 821 -35.63 8.69 15.46
CA GLN A 821 -36.81 8.97 16.27
C GLN A 821 -37.96 9.39 15.33
N PRO A 822 -39.17 8.82 15.45
CA PRO A 822 -40.16 8.90 14.37
C PRO A 822 -41.06 10.13 14.47
N GLN A 823 -41.33 10.80 13.35
CA GLN A 823 -42.50 11.68 13.20
C GLN A 823 -43.32 11.37 11.94
N LYS A 824 -44.54 10.90 12.23
CA LYS A 824 -45.83 10.98 11.52
C LYS A 824 -45.86 11.45 10.06
N SER A 825 -46.53 10.65 9.24
CA SER A 825 -46.91 10.92 7.85
C SER A 825 -47.77 12.17 7.67
N ALA A 826 -47.63 12.81 6.51
CA ALA A 826 -48.66 13.62 5.86
C ALA A 826 -48.71 13.23 4.36
N THR A 827 -49.89 13.18 3.77
CA THR A 827 -50.14 12.52 2.47
C THR A 827 -50.54 13.52 1.39
N LEU A 828 -49.94 13.46 0.21
CA LEU A 828 -50.49 14.01 -1.04
C LEU A 828 -50.25 13.02 -2.22
N PRO A 829 -51.06 13.07 -3.30
CA PRO A 829 -51.39 11.88 -4.07
C PRO A 829 -50.61 11.68 -5.38
N SER A 830 -50.61 10.43 -5.84
CA SER A 830 -50.13 10.00 -7.16
C SER A 830 -50.96 10.60 -8.30
N ASN A 831 -50.30 10.98 -9.40
CA ASN A 831 -50.96 11.37 -10.65
C ASN A 831 -50.54 10.37 -11.75
N VAL A 832 -51.50 9.57 -12.25
CA VAL A 832 -51.26 8.54 -13.28
C VAL A 832 -52.04 8.94 -14.53
N MET A 833 -51.38 8.93 -15.69
CA MET A 833 -51.97 9.43 -16.94
C MET A 833 -53.05 8.48 -17.47
N SER A 834 -54.25 9.03 -17.70
CA SER A 834 -55.37 8.34 -18.34
C SER A 834 -55.19 8.29 -19.85
N ASN A 835 -55.08 7.09 -20.42
CA ASN A 835 -55.04 6.90 -21.87
C ASN A 835 -56.47 6.82 -22.41
N SER A 836 -56.90 7.80 -23.23
CA SER A 836 -58.29 7.92 -23.67
C SER A 836 -58.51 7.38 -25.09
N ALA A 837 -59.42 6.40 -25.22
CA ALA A 837 -59.90 5.91 -26.51
C ALA A 837 -61.44 5.97 -26.53
N GLY A 838 -62.00 6.99 -27.20
CA GLY A 838 -63.44 7.17 -27.36
C GLY A 838 -63.77 7.53 -28.81
N ARG A 839 -64.59 6.72 -29.48
CA ARG A 839 -65.04 7.00 -30.85
C ARG A 839 -66.17 8.02 -30.84
N LYS A 840 -66.00 9.13 -31.58
CA LYS A 840 -66.96 9.60 -32.57
C LYS A 840 -66.30 10.55 -33.56
#